data_AF-A0A4S8I6T4-F1
#
_entry.id   AF-A0A4S8I6T4-F1
#
_cell.length_a   1.000
_cell.length_b   1.000
_cell.length_c   1.000
_cell.angle_alpha   90.00
_cell.angle_beta   90.00
_cell.angle_gamma   90.00
#
_symmetry.space_group_name_H-M   'P 1'
#
loop_
_entity.id
_entity.type
_entity.pdbx_description
1 polymer ?
#
loop_
_entity_poly.entity_id
_entity_poly.type
_entity_poly.pdbx_seq_one_letter_code
_entity_poly.pdbx_strand_id
1 'polypeptide(L)'
;MEFSPRAAELTTLLESRMTNFYTHFKVDEIGRVVSVGDGIARVYGLNDIQAGEMVEFAVGVKGIAFNLENNNVGIVVFGSDTAIKEGDLVKRTGSIVDVPVGKAMLGRVVDALGVPIDGRGALSDHERRRVEVKAPGIIERKSVHEPMQTGLKAVDSLVPIGRGQRELIIGDRQTGKTAIAIDTILNQKQINSRGTSDTLYCVYVAIGQKRSTVAQLVQILPEASALEYSILVAATASDPAPLQFIAPYSGCAMGEYFLDNGMHALIIYDDLSKQAVAYRQMSLLLRRPPGREAFPGDVFYLHSRLLERAAKRSDQTGAGSSTALPVIETQAGDVSAYIPTNVIPITDGQICSETELFYRGIRPAINVGLSVSFRVGDEIGRVVSVGDGIARVYGLNDIQAGEMVEFAVGVKGIAFNLENNNVGIVVFGSDTAIKEGDLVKRTGSIVDVPVGKAMLGRVVDALGVPIDGRGALSDHERRRVEVKAPGIIEHEIGRVVSVGDGIARVYGLNDIQAGEMVEFAVGVKGIAFNLENNNVGIVVFGSDTAIKEGDLVKRTGSIVDVPVGKAMLGRVVDALGVPIDGRGALSDHERRRVEVKAPGIIEHEALIGPRNGGSGARSERPDVLKPRDHQAALSLYRDIGGHSTMNLGIGLVCPGNHSMGGLLILSFAAARLSNRTQQEQGNSPGKAHESEHYVECAY
;
A
#
# COMPACT_ATOMS: atom_id res chain seq x y z
N MET A 1 -4.20 47.03 60.60
CA MET A 1 -4.10 45.75 59.87
C MET A 1 -4.13 46.08 58.40
N GLU A 2 -2.95 46.30 57.81
CA GLU A 2 -2.81 46.51 56.37
C GLU A 2 -3.07 45.19 55.66
N PHE A 3 -4.13 45.15 54.84
CA PHE A 3 -4.37 44.05 53.93
C PHE A 3 -3.30 44.04 52.85
N SER A 4 -2.65 42.89 52.67
CA SER A 4 -1.65 42.67 51.62
C SER A 4 -2.22 43.00 50.23
N PRO A 5 -1.45 43.67 49.34
CA PRO A 5 -1.90 44.08 48.00
C PRO A 5 -2.39 42.93 47.11
N ARG A 6 -1.99 41.67 47.40
CA ARG A 6 -2.50 40.47 46.69
C ARG A 6 -3.99 40.20 46.92
N ALA A 7 -4.55 40.60 48.06
CA ALA A 7 -5.97 40.36 48.36
C ALA A 7 -6.88 41.29 47.55
N ALA A 8 -6.48 42.56 47.35
CA ALA A 8 -7.24 43.52 46.55
C ALA A 8 -7.26 43.16 45.06
N GLU A 9 -6.14 42.66 44.52
CA GLU A 9 -6.06 42.13 43.15
C GLU A 9 -6.94 40.89 42.95
N LEU A 10 -6.96 39.97 43.93
CA LEU A 10 -7.86 38.80 43.88
C LEU A 10 -9.34 39.19 43.92
N THR A 11 -9.68 40.22 44.69
CA THR A 11 -11.08 40.69 44.84
C THR A 11 -11.57 41.36 43.56
N THR A 12 -10.74 42.20 42.94
CA THR A 12 -11.05 42.84 41.64
C THR A 12 -11.09 41.85 40.49
N LEU A 13 -10.23 40.82 40.50
CA LEU A 13 -10.26 39.73 39.52
C LEU A 13 -11.51 38.84 39.67
N LEU A 14 -12.00 38.65 40.89
CA LEU A 14 -13.28 37.98 41.16
C LEU A 14 -14.48 38.84 40.76
N GLU A 15 -14.49 40.13 41.10
CA GLU A 15 -15.57 41.06 40.71
C GLU A 15 -15.69 41.20 39.18
N SER A 16 -14.56 41.33 38.47
CA SER A 16 -14.57 41.37 37.00
C SER A 16 -15.08 40.07 36.38
N ARG A 17 -14.77 38.90 36.97
CA ARG A 17 -15.34 37.61 36.53
C ARG A 17 -16.83 37.47 36.83
N MET A 18 -17.31 37.98 37.98
CA MET A 18 -18.73 37.94 38.34
C MET A 18 -19.57 38.88 37.48
N THR A 19 -19.05 40.07 37.16
CA THR A 19 -19.79 41.09 36.39
C THR A 19 -19.99 40.65 34.93
N ASN A 20 -19.02 39.94 34.36
CA ASN A 20 -19.11 39.38 32.99
C ASN A 20 -20.02 38.14 32.89
N PHE A 21 -20.46 37.54 33.99
CA PHE A 21 -21.22 36.28 33.98
C PHE A 21 -22.74 36.47 33.76
N TYR A 22 -23.27 37.69 33.90
CA TYR A 22 -24.71 37.91 34.06
C TYR A 22 -25.51 38.27 32.79
N THR A 23 -24.91 38.39 31.60
CA THR A 23 -25.56 39.14 30.50
C THR A 23 -26.04 38.39 29.26
N HIS A 24 -26.03 37.06 29.16
CA HIS A 24 -26.64 36.35 28.00
C HIS A 24 -27.35 35.05 28.38
N PHE A 25 -28.67 35.10 28.67
CA PHE A 25 -29.53 33.91 28.68
C PHE A 25 -30.34 33.86 27.38
N LYS A 26 -29.83 33.15 26.37
CA LYS A 26 -30.64 32.70 25.23
C LYS A 26 -31.22 31.33 25.57
N VAL A 27 -32.54 31.20 25.52
CA VAL A 27 -33.25 29.96 25.87
C VAL A 27 -32.99 28.84 24.83
N ASP A 28 -32.60 29.19 23.61
CA ASP A 28 -32.30 28.23 22.52
C ASP A 28 -31.01 27.41 22.72
N GLU A 29 -30.18 27.75 23.71
CA GLU A 29 -28.87 27.14 23.97
C GLU A 29 -28.89 26.07 25.08
N ILE A 30 -30.07 25.78 25.63
CA ILE A 30 -30.25 24.91 26.78
C ILE A 30 -31.04 23.66 26.40
N GLY A 31 -30.56 22.50 26.83
CA GLY A 31 -31.24 21.21 26.75
C GLY A 31 -31.54 20.63 28.11
N ARG A 32 -32.38 19.59 28.14
CA ARG A 32 -32.68 18.79 29.34
C ARG A 32 -32.35 17.32 29.09
N VAL A 33 -31.65 16.70 30.04
CA VAL A 33 -31.37 15.26 29.99
C VAL A 33 -32.69 14.48 30.12
N VAL A 34 -33.00 13.65 29.13
CA VAL A 34 -34.15 12.73 29.14
C VAL A 34 -33.76 11.38 29.71
N SER A 35 -32.56 10.91 29.39
CA SER A 35 -32.05 9.64 29.92
C SER A 35 -30.54 9.65 29.89
N VAL A 36 -29.91 9.02 30.87
CA VAL A 36 -28.47 8.79 30.90
C VAL A 36 -28.20 7.32 31.22
N GLY A 37 -27.24 6.71 30.52
CA GLY A 37 -26.81 5.34 30.77
C GLY A 37 -25.58 4.99 29.95
N ASP A 38 -24.68 4.20 30.56
CA ASP A 38 -23.45 3.69 29.94
C ASP A 38 -22.59 4.79 29.28
N GLY A 39 -22.50 5.98 29.89
CA GLY A 39 -21.75 7.11 29.33
C GLY A 39 -22.41 7.86 28.17
N ILE A 40 -23.68 7.58 27.86
CA ILE A 40 -24.48 8.30 26.86
C ILE A 40 -25.66 8.99 27.53
N ALA A 41 -25.81 10.29 27.26
CA ALA A 41 -26.97 11.07 27.63
C ALA A 41 -27.79 11.41 26.40
N ARG A 42 -29.10 11.18 26.46
CA ARG A 42 -30.06 11.73 25.49
C ARG A 42 -30.61 13.03 26.03
N VAL A 43 -30.48 14.08 25.24
CA VAL A 43 -30.86 15.44 25.64
C VAL A 43 -31.93 15.97 24.70
N TYR A 44 -33.02 16.50 25.26
CA TYR A 44 -34.06 17.19 24.52
C TYR A 44 -33.77 18.69 24.47
N GLY A 45 -34.02 19.33 23.34
CA GLY A 45 -33.70 20.74 23.08
C GLY A 45 -32.39 20.90 22.30
N LEU A 46 -31.61 21.94 22.61
CA LEU A 46 -30.37 22.26 21.89
C LEU A 46 -30.58 22.45 20.37
N ASN A 47 -31.62 23.18 19.97
CA ASN A 47 -32.10 23.25 18.58
C ASN A 47 -31.01 23.61 17.55
N ASP A 48 -30.07 24.47 17.94
CA ASP A 48 -29.02 24.98 17.05
C ASP A 48 -27.67 24.24 17.20
N ILE A 49 -27.63 23.09 17.88
CA ILE A 49 -26.38 22.36 18.15
C ILE A 49 -25.76 21.77 16.88
N GLN A 50 -24.44 21.85 16.80
CA GLN A 50 -23.68 21.28 15.69
C GLN A 50 -23.15 19.88 16.04
N ALA A 51 -22.96 19.05 15.02
CA ALA A 51 -22.29 17.77 15.19
C ALA A 51 -20.84 17.99 15.63
N GLY A 52 -20.40 17.30 16.67
CA GLY A 52 -19.07 17.48 17.25
C GLY A 52 -18.95 18.71 18.16
N GLU A 53 -20.04 19.39 18.49
CA GLU A 53 -20.04 20.49 19.45
C GLU A 53 -19.88 19.98 20.89
N MET A 54 -19.10 20.70 21.69
CA MET A 54 -18.94 20.40 23.11
C MET A 54 -20.13 20.96 23.90
N VAL A 55 -20.58 20.19 24.88
CA VAL A 55 -21.61 20.60 25.83
C VAL A 55 -21.12 20.47 27.26
N GLU A 56 -21.74 21.22 28.16
CA GLU A 56 -21.49 21.18 29.58
C GLU A 56 -22.80 20.87 30.33
N PHE A 57 -22.77 19.81 31.14
CA PHE A 57 -23.87 19.45 32.03
C PHE A 57 -23.85 20.38 33.26
N ALA A 58 -24.99 20.56 33.93
CA ALA A 58 -25.10 21.40 35.13
C ALA A 58 -24.10 21.03 36.25
N VAL A 59 -23.63 19.78 36.26
CA VAL A 59 -22.66 19.24 37.23
C VAL A 59 -21.20 19.57 36.83
N GLY A 60 -20.98 20.26 35.70
CA GLY A 60 -19.66 20.62 35.16
C GLY A 60 -18.99 19.51 34.35
N VAL A 61 -19.65 18.35 34.20
CA VAL A 61 -19.19 17.29 33.29
C VAL A 61 -19.32 17.78 31.86
N LYS A 62 -18.35 17.46 31.01
CA LYS A 62 -18.37 17.80 29.58
C LYS A 62 -18.81 16.61 28.74
N GLY A 63 -19.38 16.89 27.58
CA GLY A 63 -19.72 15.88 26.59
C GLY A 63 -19.58 16.40 25.16
N ILE A 64 -19.71 15.50 24.19
CA ILE A 64 -19.71 15.81 22.76
C ILE A 64 -21.05 15.40 22.15
N ALA A 65 -21.65 16.30 21.38
CA ALA A 65 -22.82 15.99 20.56
C ALA A 65 -22.40 15.09 19.40
N PHE A 66 -22.82 13.82 19.45
CA PHE A 66 -22.35 12.81 18.51
C PHE A 66 -23.44 12.38 17.52
N ASN A 67 -24.69 12.22 18.00
CA ASN A 67 -25.85 11.92 17.15
C ASN A 67 -26.90 13.03 17.26
N LEU A 68 -27.39 13.53 16.13
CA LEU A 68 -28.46 14.52 16.07
C LEU A 68 -29.72 13.84 15.52
N GLU A 69 -30.67 13.52 16.39
CA GLU A 69 -31.97 12.96 16.01
C GLU A 69 -33.01 14.08 15.94
N ASN A 70 -34.16 13.81 15.30
CA ASN A 70 -35.20 14.83 15.10
C ASN A 70 -35.71 15.45 16.42
N ASN A 71 -35.77 14.66 17.49
CA ASN A 71 -36.37 15.06 18.76
C ASN A 71 -35.39 15.03 19.94
N ASN A 72 -34.18 14.51 19.75
CA ASN A 72 -33.19 14.41 20.82
C ASN A 72 -31.77 14.46 20.25
N VAL A 73 -30.82 14.77 21.12
CA VAL A 73 -29.40 14.78 20.81
C VAL A 73 -28.72 13.71 21.66
N GLY A 74 -28.02 12.79 20.99
CA GLY A 74 -27.16 11.80 21.62
C GLY A 74 -25.81 12.43 21.98
N ILE A 75 -25.62 12.67 23.27
CA ILE A 75 -24.40 13.26 23.83
C ILE A 75 -23.58 12.17 24.49
N VAL A 76 -22.32 12.10 24.09
CA VAL A 76 -21.35 11.18 24.68
C VAL A 76 -20.62 11.91 25.79
N VAL A 77 -20.58 11.32 26.99
CA VAL A 77 -20.08 11.96 28.22
C VAL A 77 -18.58 11.70 28.40
N PHE A 78 -17.79 12.74 28.66
CA PHE A 78 -16.33 12.64 28.84
C PHE A 78 -15.91 12.38 30.29
N GLY A 79 -16.85 12.35 31.23
CA GLY A 79 -16.61 12.08 32.66
C GLY A 79 -17.48 10.96 33.20
N SER A 80 -17.69 10.96 34.52
CA SER A 80 -18.60 10.01 35.14
C SER A 80 -20.05 10.37 34.83
N ASP A 81 -20.78 9.40 34.29
CA ASP A 81 -22.21 9.46 34.02
C ASP A 81 -23.06 9.38 35.30
N THR A 82 -22.55 8.73 36.36
CA THR A 82 -23.24 8.61 37.66
C THR A 82 -23.60 9.95 38.31
N ALA A 83 -22.89 11.02 37.95
CA ALA A 83 -23.13 12.36 38.48
C ALA A 83 -24.32 13.06 37.80
N ILE A 84 -24.69 12.62 36.59
CA ILE A 84 -25.73 13.22 35.75
C ILE A 84 -27.08 12.57 36.10
N LYS A 85 -28.12 13.38 36.23
CA LYS A 85 -29.49 12.93 36.49
C LYS A 85 -30.44 13.32 35.37
N GLU A 86 -31.53 12.56 35.26
CA GLU A 86 -32.64 12.95 34.39
C GLU A 86 -33.21 14.31 34.83
N GLY A 87 -33.50 15.16 33.86
CA GLY A 87 -33.94 16.54 34.07
C GLY A 87 -32.81 17.56 34.21
N ASP A 88 -31.55 17.14 34.33
CA ASP A 88 -30.41 18.06 34.42
C ASP A 88 -30.33 18.95 33.17
N LEU A 89 -29.92 20.20 33.40
CA LEU A 89 -29.71 21.15 32.33
C LEU A 89 -28.38 20.89 31.63
N VAL A 90 -28.39 20.99 30.31
CA VAL A 90 -27.22 20.89 29.45
C VAL A 90 -27.08 22.18 28.68
N LYS A 91 -25.88 22.75 28.68
CA LYS A 91 -25.57 23.99 27.97
C LYS A 91 -24.61 23.73 26.83
N ARG A 92 -24.83 24.43 25.73
CA ARG A 92 -23.90 24.48 24.61
C ARG A 92 -22.71 25.34 24.95
N THR A 93 -21.53 24.92 24.50
CA THR A 93 -20.33 25.77 24.59
C THR A 93 -20.16 26.67 23.36
N GLY A 94 -20.85 26.38 22.25
CA GLY A 94 -20.69 27.09 20.97
C GLY A 94 -19.39 26.75 20.23
N SER A 95 -18.55 25.88 20.80
CA SER A 95 -17.28 25.43 20.23
C SER A 95 -17.34 23.94 19.87
N ILE A 96 -16.96 23.63 18.63
CA ILE A 96 -16.57 22.26 18.24
C ILE A 96 -15.39 21.84 19.12
N VAL A 97 -15.32 20.55 19.46
CA VAL A 97 -14.29 20.06 20.38
C VAL A 97 -12.89 20.53 19.98
N ASP A 98 -12.27 21.26 20.91
CA ASP A 98 -10.97 21.88 20.79
C ASP A 98 -10.11 21.59 22.03
N VAL A 99 -8.80 21.66 21.85
CA VAL A 99 -7.81 21.39 22.90
C VAL A 99 -6.76 22.50 22.94
N PRO A 100 -6.17 22.76 24.13
CA PRO A 100 -5.03 23.65 24.24
C PRO A 100 -3.84 23.07 23.47
N VAL A 101 -3.19 23.92 22.66
CA VAL A 101 -1.98 23.63 21.90
C VAL A 101 -0.96 24.74 22.12
N GLY A 102 0.32 24.43 21.94
CA GLY A 102 1.40 25.40 22.06
C GLY A 102 2.62 24.86 22.79
N LYS A 103 3.70 25.66 22.81
CA LYS A 103 4.93 25.30 23.52
C LYS A 103 4.74 25.18 25.04
N ALA A 104 3.72 25.81 25.61
CA ALA A 104 3.36 25.68 27.02
C ALA A 104 2.97 24.25 27.43
N MET A 105 2.63 23.39 26.47
CA MET A 105 2.30 21.97 26.70
C MET A 105 3.55 21.12 26.91
N LEU A 106 4.74 21.60 26.53
CA LEU A 106 5.99 20.85 26.65
C LEU A 106 6.29 20.55 28.12
N GLY A 107 6.62 19.30 28.39
CA GLY A 107 6.89 18.78 29.72
C GLY A 107 5.67 18.66 30.64
N ARG A 108 4.46 18.74 30.09
CA ARG A 108 3.21 18.56 30.81
C ARG A 108 2.62 17.19 30.55
N VAL A 109 1.90 16.68 31.55
CA VAL A 109 1.02 15.52 31.40
C VAL A 109 -0.42 16.01 31.42
N VAL A 110 -1.16 15.72 30.36
CA VAL A 110 -2.53 16.20 30.16
C VAL A 110 -3.49 15.04 29.87
N ASP A 111 -4.76 15.24 30.18
CA ASP A 111 -5.83 14.33 29.77
C ASP A 111 -6.18 14.49 28.28
N ALA A 112 -7.17 13.71 27.81
CA ALA A 112 -7.60 13.77 26.41
C ALA A 112 -8.29 15.09 26.01
N LEU A 113 -8.69 15.95 26.96
CA LEU A 113 -9.24 17.29 26.71
C LEU A 113 -8.17 18.38 26.87
N GLY A 114 -6.92 18.00 27.17
CA GLY A 114 -5.80 18.91 27.39
C GLY A 114 -5.77 19.56 28.78
N VAL A 115 -6.54 19.04 29.74
CA VAL A 115 -6.48 19.47 31.14
C VAL A 115 -5.25 18.84 31.80
N PRO A 116 -4.37 19.63 32.46
CA PRO A 116 -3.20 19.07 33.12
C PRO A 116 -3.55 18.17 34.30
N ILE A 117 -2.94 16.98 34.33
CA ILE A 117 -3.09 15.97 35.39
C ILE A 117 -1.79 15.73 36.16
N ASP A 118 -0.73 16.48 35.86
CA ASP A 118 0.60 16.40 36.49
C ASP A 118 0.71 17.14 37.84
N GLY A 119 -0.32 17.86 38.27
CA GLY A 119 -0.30 18.65 39.50
C GLY A 119 0.57 19.91 39.45
N ARG A 120 1.10 20.30 38.27
CA ARG A 120 1.96 21.49 38.09
C ARG A 120 1.18 22.79 37.84
N GLY A 121 -0.12 22.82 38.16
CA GLY A 121 -0.99 23.97 37.98
C GLY A 121 -1.56 24.12 36.56
N ALA A 122 -2.27 25.22 36.30
CA ALA A 122 -2.88 25.48 35.00
C ALA A 122 -1.84 25.83 33.91
N LEU A 123 -2.22 25.71 32.64
CA LEU A 123 -1.42 26.12 31.49
C LEU A 123 -1.55 27.63 31.28
N SER A 124 -0.43 28.34 31.20
CA SER A 124 -0.36 29.74 30.71
C SER A 124 -0.02 29.75 29.22
N ASP A 125 -0.46 30.77 28.47
CA ASP A 125 -0.06 31.01 27.07
C ASP A 125 -0.24 29.81 26.13
N HIS A 126 -1.49 29.39 25.95
CA HIS A 126 -1.88 28.35 24.98
C HIS A 126 -2.90 28.89 23.98
N GLU A 127 -2.82 28.41 22.76
CA GLU A 127 -3.87 28.58 21.75
C GLU A 127 -4.86 27.41 21.89
N ARG A 128 -6.11 27.58 21.47
CA ARG A 128 -7.05 26.46 21.34
C ARG A 128 -7.22 26.11 19.88
N ARG A 129 -7.08 24.82 19.56
CA ARG A 129 -7.27 24.31 18.20
C ARG A 129 -8.27 23.17 18.20
N ARG A 130 -9.10 23.12 17.14
CA ARG A 130 -10.05 22.04 16.93
C ARG A 130 -9.32 20.71 16.84
N VAL A 131 -9.90 19.70 17.48
CA VAL A 131 -9.34 18.34 17.51
C VAL A 131 -9.46 17.67 16.15
N GLU A 132 -10.56 17.92 15.44
CA GLU A 132 -10.79 17.43 14.08
C GLU A 132 -10.54 18.54 13.05
N VAL A 133 -9.47 18.35 12.27
CA VAL A 133 -9.06 19.22 11.17
C VAL A 133 -8.77 18.35 9.95
N LYS A 134 -9.01 18.90 8.76
CA LYS A 134 -8.68 18.23 7.51
C LYS A 134 -7.16 18.10 7.36
N ALA A 135 -6.70 16.92 6.95
CA ALA A 135 -5.30 16.68 6.67
C ALA A 135 -4.75 17.59 5.54
N PRO A 136 -3.43 17.88 5.55
CA PRO A 136 -2.76 18.61 4.48
C PRO A 136 -3.02 17.99 3.10
N GLY A 137 -3.35 18.83 2.10
CA GLY A 137 -3.53 18.38 0.72
C GLY A 137 -2.21 18.01 0.04
N ILE A 138 -2.27 17.35 -1.12
CA ILE A 138 -1.07 16.86 -1.84
C ILE A 138 -0.09 18.00 -2.18
N ILE A 139 -0.59 19.16 -2.62
CA ILE A 139 0.23 20.34 -2.98
C ILE A 139 0.97 20.92 -1.76
N GLU A 140 0.37 20.79 -0.57
CA GLU A 140 0.94 21.28 0.68
C GLU A 140 1.98 20.32 1.26
N ARG A 141 2.18 19.15 0.64
CA ARG A 141 3.13 18.12 1.08
C ARG A 141 4.41 18.16 0.26
N LYS A 142 5.48 17.65 0.86
CA LYS A 142 6.76 17.38 0.19
C LYS A 142 7.17 15.93 0.46
N SER A 143 7.93 15.34 -0.45
CA SER A 143 8.51 14.01 -0.24
C SER A 143 9.37 13.97 1.02
N VAL A 144 9.30 12.86 1.74
CA VAL A 144 10.12 12.62 2.94
C VAL A 144 11.57 12.40 2.49
N HIS A 145 12.48 13.25 2.94
CA HIS A 145 13.89 13.26 2.52
C HIS A 145 14.88 13.42 3.68
N GLU A 146 14.38 13.63 4.90
CA GLU A 146 15.18 13.80 6.10
C GLU A 146 15.00 12.56 7.00
N PRO A 147 16.06 11.92 7.49
CA PRO A 147 15.95 10.77 8.37
C PRO A 147 15.51 11.18 9.80
N MET A 148 14.76 10.32 10.46
CA MET A 148 14.43 10.37 11.87
C MET A 148 15.12 9.20 12.58
N GLN A 149 16.16 9.49 13.35
CA GLN A 149 16.96 8.46 14.01
C GLN A 149 16.25 7.94 15.26
N THR A 150 15.99 6.64 15.31
CA THR A 150 15.41 5.99 16.49
C THR A 150 16.46 5.66 17.55
N GLY A 151 17.73 5.53 17.17
CA GLY A 151 18.81 5.07 18.04
C GLY A 151 18.87 3.55 18.17
N LEU A 152 17.95 2.84 17.53
CA LEU A 152 17.91 1.39 17.50
C LEU A 152 18.55 0.90 16.22
N LYS A 153 19.74 0.30 16.33
CA LYS A 153 20.50 -0.23 15.18
C LYS A 153 19.64 -1.11 14.26
N ALA A 154 18.77 -1.94 14.82
CA ALA A 154 17.89 -2.81 14.04
C ALA A 154 16.85 -2.02 13.23
N VAL A 155 16.24 -0.98 13.80
CA VAL A 155 15.26 -0.14 13.10
C VAL A 155 15.97 0.76 12.10
N ASP A 156 16.95 1.55 12.54
CA ASP A 156 17.62 2.55 11.71
C ASP A 156 18.37 1.92 10.52
N SER A 157 18.72 0.63 10.57
CA SER A 157 19.43 -0.05 9.48
C SER A 157 18.56 -0.95 8.59
N LEU A 158 17.42 -1.44 9.08
CA LEU A 158 16.53 -2.34 8.32
C LEU A 158 15.26 -1.65 7.86
N VAL A 159 14.72 -0.77 8.70
CA VAL A 159 13.43 -0.09 8.49
C VAL A 159 13.62 1.40 8.83
N PRO A 160 14.38 2.14 8.00
CA PRO A 160 14.66 3.55 8.28
C PRO A 160 13.36 4.35 8.25
N ILE A 161 13.24 5.26 9.22
CA ILE A 161 12.07 6.13 9.38
C ILE A 161 12.48 7.56 9.02
N GLY A 162 11.63 8.25 8.26
CA GLY A 162 11.85 9.63 7.84
C GLY A 162 10.96 10.64 8.56
N ARG A 163 11.34 11.91 8.50
CA ARG A 163 10.56 13.03 9.05
C ARG A 163 9.30 13.27 8.22
N GLY A 164 8.13 13.06 8.83
CA GLY A 164 6.84 13.12 8.15
C GLY A 164 6.32 11.75 7.67
N GLN A 165 7.03 10.66 7.96
CA GLN A 165 6.60 9.29 7.66
C GLN A 165 5.62 8.76 8.72
N ARG A 166 4.81 7.79 8.32
CA ARG A 166 3.95 7.01 9.21
C ARG A 166 4.46 5.57 9.27
N GLU A 167 5.02 5.15 10.40
CA GLU A 167 5.62 3.83 10.55
C GLU A 167 4.91 3.03 11.65
N LEU A 168 4.21 1.96 11.28
CA LEU A 168 3.42 1.14 12.19
C LEU A 168 4.32 0.26 13.07
N ILE A 169 4.14 0.26 14.39
CA ILE A 169 4.75 -0.74 15.28
C ILE A 169 3.68 -1.77 15.63
N ILE A 170 3.76 -2.95 15.04
CA ILE A 170 2.79 -4.03 15.21
C ILE A 170 3.42 -5.23 15.89
N GLY A 171 2.65 -5.91 16.73
CA GLY A 171 3.06 -7.17 17.32
C GLY A 171 2.27 -7.51 18.57
N ASP A 172 2.59 -8.66 19.14
CA ASP A 172 1.87 -9.19 20.30
C ASP A 172 2.16 -8.41 21.58
N ARG A 173 1.34 -8.68 22.59
CA ARG A 173 1.57 -8.15 23.93
C ARG A 173 2.96 -8.55 24.43
N GLN A 174 3.63 -7.63 25.13
CA GLN A 174 4.96 -7.83 25.74
C GLN A 174 6.14 -8.10 24.78
N THR A 175 6.02 -7.76 23.48
CA THR A 175 7.13 -7.90 22.51
C THR A 175 8.11 -6.73 22.47
N GLY A 176 7.93 -5.71 23.32
CA GLY A 176 8.81 -4.53 23.40
C GLY A 176 8.39 -3.33 22.57
N LYS A 177 7.17 -3.29 22.01
CA LYS A 177 6.64 -2.17 21.20
C LYS A 177 6.77 -0.81 21.88
N THR A 178 6.31 -0.70 23.12
CA THR A 178 6.41 0.53 23.91
C THR A 178 7.85 0.91 24.22
N ALA A 179 8.76 -0.07 24.38
CA ALA A 179 10.18 0.22 24.59
C ALA A 179 10.81 0.85 23.34
N ILE A 180 10.51 0.33 22.14
CA ILE A 180 10.95 0.91 20.86
C ILE A 180 10.51 2.39 20.76
N ALA A 181 9.25 2.66 21.11
CA ALA A 181 8.69 4.00 21.12
C ALA A 181 9.39 4.95 22.13
N ILE A 182 9.59 4.50 23.38
CA ILE A 182 10.25 5.31 24.40
C ILE A 182 11.71 5.56 24.02
N ASP A 183 12.45 4.53 23.62
CA ASP A 183 13.86 4.64 23.23
C ASP A 183 14.03 5.65 22.07
N THR A 184 13.08 5.64 21.13
CA THR A 184 13.03 6.64 20.05
C THR A 184 12.90 8.05 20.59
N ILE A 185 12.04 8.30 21.59
CA ILE A 185 11.90 9.61 22.25
C ILE A 185 13.20 9.99 22.97
N LEU A 186 13.81 9.06 23.70
CA LEU A 186 15.03 9.30 24.46
C LEU A 186 16.22 9.65 23.56
N ASN A 187 16.33 9.00 22.40
CA ASN A 187 17.40 9.25 21.43
C ASN A 187 17.40 10.71 20.92
N GLN A 188 16.22 11.34 20.82
CA GLN A 188 16.09 12.73 20.32
C GLN A 188 16.80 13.75 21.21
N LYS A 189 17.07 13.43 22.48
CA LYS A 189 17.80 14.32 23.38
C LYS A 189 19.14 14.75 22.80
N GLN A 190 19.90 13.80 22.22
CA GLN A 190 21.23 14.09 21.66
C GLN A 190 21.15 15.02 20.45
N ILE A 191 20.08 14.92 19.67
CA ILE A 191 19.82 15.75 18.49
C ILE A 191 19.39 17.14 18.94
N ASN A 192 18.43 17.22 19.86
CA ASN A 192 17.89 18.48 20.40
C ASN A 192 18.96 19.28 21.18
N SER A 193 19.90 18.61 21.84
CA SER A 193 20.99 19.26 22.59
C SER A 193 21.99 20.00 21.68
N ARG A 194 21.99 19.76 20.37
CA ARG A 194 22.90 20.42 19.41
C ARG A 194 22.44 21.83 19.02
N GLY A 195 21.26 22.27 19.47
CA GLY A 195 20.79 23.65 19.33
C GLY A 195 20.46 24.09 17.89
N THR A 196 20.28 23.15 16.96
CA THR A 196 19.93 23.43 15.56
C THR A 196 18.42 23.56 15.36
N SER A 197 18.02 24.12 14.21
CA SER A 197 16.61 24.18 13.74
C SER A 197 15.95 22.80 13.57
N ASP A 198 16.71 21.73 13.74
CA ASP A 198 16.31 20.32 13.63
C ASP A 198 15.68 19.73 14.90
N THR A 199 15.28 20.57 15.85
CA THR A 199 14.69 20.11 17.12
C THR A 199 13.41 19.32 16.84
N LEU A 200 13.35 18.09 17.36
CA LEU A 200 12.21 17.19 17.25
C LEU A 200 11.41 17.22 18.57
N TYR A 201 10.16 17.68 18.50
CA TYR A 201 9.22 17.69 19.62
C TYR A 201 8.43 16.38 19.67
N CYS A 202 8.33 15.76 20.84
CA CYS A 202 7.69 14.45 20.97
C CYS A 202 6.30 14.58 21.61
N VAL A 203 5.34 13.80 21.13
CA VAL A 203 4.01 13.67 21.74
C VAL A 203 3.74 12.18 21.93
N TYR A 204 3.63 11.74 23.18
CA TYR A 204 3.27 10.36 23.50
C TYR A 204 1.81 10.32 23.95
N VAL A 205 0.98 9.54 23.26
CA VAL A 205 -0.44 9.37 23.56
C VAL A 205 -0.67 7.98 24.13
N ALA A 206 -0.94 7.90 25.43
CA ALA A 206 -1.32 6.67 26.12
C ALA A 206 -2.84 6.47 26.03
N ILE A 207 -3.27 5.41 25.35
CA ILE A 207 -4.68 5.08 25.08
C ILE A 207 -5.01 3.76 25.74
N GLY A 208 -5.96 3.76 26.68
CA GLY A 208 -6.40 2.57 27.42
C GLY A 208 -5.25 1.84 28.15
N GLN A 209 -4.15 2.54 28.45
CA GLN A 209 -3.02 1.96 29.18
C GLN A 209 -3.31 1.87 30.68
N LYS A 210 -2.64 0.95 31.37
CA LYS A 210 -2.72 0.86 32.83
C LYS A 210 -2.12 2.12 33.45
N ARG A 211 -2.79 2.68 34.47
CA ARG A 211 -2.31 3.86 35.19
C ARG A 211 -0.91 3.70 35.76
N SER A 212 -0.56 2.48 36.22
CA SER A 212 0.80 2.16 36.68
C SER A 212 1.87 2.27 35.58
N THR A 213 1.54 1.87 34.36
CA THR A 213 2.46 1.95 33.20
C THR A 213 2.66 3.41 32.78
N VAL A 214 1.59 4.21 32.78
CA VAL A 214 1.70 5.65 32.53
C VAL A 214 2.52 6.33 33.62
N ALA A 215 2.34 5.97 34.89
CA ALA A 215 3.15 6.51 35.99
C ALA A 215 4.65 6.18 35.83
N GLN A 216 4.99 4.97 35.38
CA GLN A 216 6.37 4.59 35.07
C GLN A 216 6.96 5.46 33.95
N LEU A 217 6.19 5.73 32.88
CA LEU A 217 6.61 6.64 31.81
C LEU A 217 6.87 8.06 32.32
N VAL A 218 6.01 8.56 33.19
CA VAL A 218 6.15 9.89 33.82
C VAL A 218 7.38 9.96 34.72
N GLN A 219 7.91 8.84 35.20
CA GLN A 219 9.18 8.79 35.95
C GLN A 219 10.40 8.72 35.02
N ILE A 220 10.36 7.84 34.01
CA ILE A 220 11.48 7.61 33.08
C ILE A 220 11.81 8.87 32.25
N LEU A 221 10.80 9.59 31.76
CA LEU A 221 11.02 10.74 30.87
C LEU A 221 11.76 11.91 31.55
N PRO A 222 11.43 12.32 32.79
CA PRO A 222 12.25 13.27 33.56
C PRO A 222 13.66 12.78 33.88
N GLU A 223 13.82 11.52 34.30
CA GLU A 223 15.12 10.94 34.66
C GLU A 223 16.08 10.98 33.46
N ALA A 224 15.56 10.75 32.26
CA ALA A 224 16.33 10.86 31.03
C ALA A 224 16.41 12.28 30.47
N SER A 225 15.81 13.29 31.11
CA SER A 225 15.65 14.68 30.62
C SER A 225 14.98 14.77 29.24
N ALA A 226 14.10 13.82 28.92
CA ALA A 226 13.33 13.80 27.68
C ALA A 226 12.00 14.56 27.80
N LEU A 227 11.56 14.83 29.04
CA LEU A 227 10.28 15.52 29.30
C LEU A 227 10.27 16.96 28.77
N GLU A 228 11.42 17.65 28.69
CA GLU A 228 11.52 19.06 28.28
C GLU A 228 11.01 19.32 26.85
N TYR A 229 11.14 18.33 25.96
CA TYR A 229 10.67 18.40 24.58
C TYR A 229 9.50 17.44 24.29
N SER A 230 8.92 16.84 25.32
CA SER A 230 7.86 15.84 25.19
C SER A 230 6.54 16.30 25.82
N ILE A 231 5.42 15.97 25.20
CA ILE A 231 4.06 16.12 25.74
C ILE A 231 3.51 14.72 25.99
N LEU A 232 2.92 14.49 27.17
CA LEU A 232 2.27 13.22 27.47
C LEU A 232 0.76 13.43 27.54
N VAL A 233 0.02 12.78 26.64
CA VAL A 233 -1.46 12.73 26.66
C VAL A 233 -1.87 11.38 27.24
N ALA A 234 -2.65 11.39 28.31
CA ALA A 234 -3.06 10.16 28.99
C ALA A 234 -4.59 10.02 29.00
N ALA A 235 -5.07 8.94 28.38
CA ALA A 235 -6.39 8.38 28.57
C ALA A 235 -6.22 6.92 29.00
N THR A 236 -6.26 6.68 30.30
CA THR A 236 -6.03 5.37 30.92
C THR A 236 -7.21 4.43 30.73
N ALA A 237 -7.01 3.14 31.00
CA ALA A 237 -8.08 2.14 30.94
C ALA A 237 -9.26 2.40 31.91
N SER A 238 -9.03 3.21 32.96
CA SER A 238 -10.07 3.60 33.92
C SER A 238 -10.90 4.79 33.45
N ASP A 239 -10.44 5.50 32.42
CA ASP A 239 -11.15 6.65 31.87
C ASP A 239 -12.27 6.20 30.92
N PRO A 240 -13.37 6.96 30.82
CA PRO A 240 -14.46 6.66 29.90
C PRO A 240 -13.98 6.42 28.45
N ALA A 241 -14.64 5.49 27.76
CA ALA A 241 -14.38 5.20 26.34
C ALA A 241 -14.30 6.46 25.45
N PRO A 242 -15.12 7.51 25.66
CA PRO A 242 -15.03 8.74 24.87
C PRO A 242 -13.71 9.51 25.02
N LEU A 243 -13.08 9.49 26.19
CA LEU A 243 -11.75 10.08 26.38
C LEU A 243 -10.68 9.26 25.65
N GLN A 244 -10.76 7.93 25.72
CA GLN A 244 -9.85 7.04 24.99
C GLN A 244 -9.98 7.21 23.47
N PHE A 245 -11.20 7.43 23.00
CA PHE A 245 -11.50 7.71 21.59
C PHE A 245 -10.87 9.01 21.10
N ILE A 246 -10.96 10.09 21.88
CA ILE A 246 -10.52 11.42 21.44
C ILE A 246 -9.02 11.68 21.66
N ALA A 247 -8.38 11.00 22.62
CA ALA A 247 -6.98 11.22 22.98
C ALA A 247 -6.01 11.24 21.78
N PRO A 248 -6.11 10.36 20.77
CA PRO A 248 -5.20 10.39 19.61
C PRO A 248 -5.38 11.64 18.75
N TYR A 249 -6.62 12.11 18.59
CA TYR A 249 -6.88 13.34 17.86
C TYR A 249 -6.38 14.57 18.62
N SER A 250 -6.51 14.57 19.95
CA SER A 250 -5.99 15.64 20.81
C SER A 250 -4.46 15.70 20.74
N GLY A 251 -3.77 14.56 20.84
CA GLY A 251 -2.32 14.48 20.65
C GLY A 251 -1.89 14.88 19.24
N CYS A 252 -2.68 14.53 18.22
CA CYS A 252 -2.45 14.98 16.84
C CYS A 252 -2.50 16.50 16.73
N ALA A 253 -3.54 17.14 17.29
CA ALA A 253 -3.66 18.61 17.28
C ALA A 253 -2.50 19.31 17.99
N MET A 254 -2.00 18.74 19.09
CA MET A 254 -0.81 19.23 19.80
C MET A 254 0.46 19.10 18.95
N GLY A 255 0.60 17.99 18.19
CA GLY A 255 1.72 17.79 17.26
C GLY A 255 1.64 18.70 16.03
N GLU A 256 0.44 18.94 15.50
CA GLU A 256 0.20 19.82 14.35
C GLU A 256 0.58 21.27 14.61
N TYR A 257 0.52 21.73 15.87
CA TYR A 257 1.02 23.05 16.23
C TYR A 257 2.50 23.20 15.82
N PHE A 258 3.33 22.18 16.03
CA PHE A 258 4.74 22.22 15.63
C PHE A 258 4.88 22.13 14.10
N LEU A 259 4.08 21.26 13.46
CA LEU A 259 4.04 21.10 12.00
C LEU A 259 3.78 22.43 11.27
N ASP A 260 2.75 23.16 11.68
CA ASP A 260 2.33 24.40 11.00
C ASP A 260 3.25 25.59 11.31
N ASN A 261 4.01 25.54 12.41
CA ASN A 261 5.02 26.54 12.77
C ASN A 261 6.41 26.23 12.17
N GLY A 262 6.49 25.31 11.20
CA GLY A 262 7.74 24.93 10.52
C GLY A 262 8.71 24.12 11.38
N MET A 263 8.22 23.52 12.47
CA MET A 263 9.00 22.67 13.37
C MET A 263 8.74 21.18 13.08
N HIS A 264 9.56 20.32 13.67
CA HIS A 264 9.45 18.88 13.52
C HIS A 264 8.83 18.26 14.77
N ALA A 265 7.83 17.39 14.58
CA ALA A 265 7.18 16.63 15.64
C ALA A 265 7.24 15.12 15.37
N LEU A 266 7.30 14.35 16.46
CA LEU A 266 7.13 12.90 16.51
C LEU A 266 5.94 12.59 17.40
N ILE A 267 4.96 11.86 16.89
CA ILE A 267 3.76 11.48 17.62
C ILE A 267 3.71 9.95 17.74
N ILE A 268 3.49 9.45 18.94
CA ILE A 268 3.38 8.02 19.23
C ILE A 268 1.98 7.74 19.78
N TYR A 269 1.30 6.75 19.21
CA TYR A 269 -0.04 6.32 19.66
C TYR A 269 0.03 4.92 20.27
N ASP A 270 -0.08 4.80 21.61
CA ASP A 270 0.06 3.53 22.35
C ASP A 270 -1.23 3.21 23.13
N ASP A 271 -2.22 2.50 22.57
CA ASP A 271 -2.25 1.90 21.23
C ASP A 271 -3.57 2.20 20.49
N LEU A 272 -3.54 2.16 19.16
CA LEU A 272 -4.72 2.41 18.33
C LEU A 272 -5.73 1.25 18.36
N SER A 273 -5.30 0.04 18.73
CA SER A 273 -6.20 -1.10 18.91
C SER A 273 -7.24 -0.80 20.00
N LYS A 274 -6.82 -0.21 21.12
CA LYS A 274 -7.70 0.23 22.22
C LYS A 274 -8.57 1.41 21.80
N GLN A 275 -8.08 2.32 20.97
CA GLN A 275 -8.92 3.38 20.39
C GLN A 275 -10.07 2.78 19.56
N ALA A 276 -9.77 1.79 18.71
CA ALA A 276 -10.79 1.11 17.92
C ALA A 276 -11.82 0.39 18.80
N VAL A 277 -11.38 -0.25 19.88
CA VAL A 277 -12.28 -0.89 20.86
C VAL A 277 -13.17 0.14 21.57
N ALA A 278 -12.62 1.29 21.97
CA ALA A 278 -13.40 2.39 22.55
C ALA A 278 -14.42 2.94 21.55
N TYR A 279 -14.04 3.11 20.28
CA TYR A 279 -14.96 3.54 19.24
C TYR A 279 -16.08 2.53 18.98
N ARG A 280 -15.74 1.23 18.98
CA ARG A 280 -16.71 0.15 18.88
C ARG A 280 -17.74 0.20 20.01
N GLN A 281 -17.27 0.37 21.26
CA GLN A 281 -18.16 0.50 22.42
C GLN A 281 -19.12 1.67 22.25
N MET A 282 -18.61 2.86 21.91
CA MET A 282 -19.43 4.05 21.68
C MET A 282 -20.47 3.81 20.57
N SER A 283 -20.06 3.23 19.45
CA SER A 283 -20.93 2.98 18.31
C SER A 283 -22.07 2.01 18.64
N LEU A 284 -21.78 0.94 19.40
CA LEU A 284 -22.77 -0.05 19.83
C LEU A 284 -23.79 0.54 20.82
N LEU A 285 -23.33 1.37 21.75
CA LEU A 285 -24.20 2.05 22.72
C LEU A 285 -25.13 3.07 22.02
N LEU A 286 -24.65 3.70 20.95
CA LEU A 286 -25.46 4.54 20.05
C LEU A 286 -26.35 3.74 19.09
N ARG A 287 -26.36 2.41 19.19
CA ARG A 287 -27.14 1.49 18.36
C ARG A 287 -26.86 1.64 16.86
N ARG A 288 -25.64 2.04 16.49
CA ARG A 288 -25.21 2.01 15.09
C ARG A 288 -25.00 0.56 14.66
N PRO A 289 -25.38 0.18 13.42
CA PRO A 289 -25.17 -1.16 12.92
C PRO A 289 -23.69 -1.56 12.94
N PRO A 290 -23.32 -2.69 13.57
CA PRO A 290 -21.94 -3.18 13.55
C PRO A 290 -21.61 -3.91 12.24
N GLY A 291 -20.33 -3.93 11.91
CA GLY A 291 -19.73 -4.70 10.81
C GLY A 291 -18.89 -5.89 11.31
N ARG A 292 -17.77 -6.16 10.61
CA ARG A 292 -16.84 -7.25 10.94
C ARG A 292 -16.26 -7.08 12.34
N GLU A 293 -16.18 -8.17 13.11
CA GLU A 293 -15.70 -8.18 14.51
C GLU A 293 -16.43 -7.16 15.43
N ALA A 294 -17.68 -6.85 15.08
CA ALA A 294 -18.54 -5.85 15.70
C ALA A 294 -18.05 -4.40 15.62
N PHE A 295 -16.98 -4.10 14.87
CA PHE A 295 -16.54 -2.72 14.64
C PHE A 295 -17.51 -1.99 13.70
N PRO A 296 -17.68 -0.66 13.85
CA PRO A 296 -18.50 0.11 12.91
C PRO A 296 -17.84 0.20 11.54
N GLY A 297 -18.65 0.38 10.49
CA GLY A 297 -18.18 0.39 9.10
C GLY A 297 -17.19 1.51 8.76
N ASP A 298 -17.13 2.56 9.57
CA ASP A 298 -16.25 3.72 9.40
C ASP A 298 -14.97 3.65 10.26
N VAL A 299 -14.64 2.50 10.87
CA VAL A 299 -13.40 2.33 11.64
C VAL A 299 -12.13 2.54 10.80
N PHE A 300 -12.18 2.22 9.50
CA PHE A 300 -11.08 2.55 8.58
C PHE A 300 -10.91 4.06 8.44
N TYR A 301 -12.02 4.80 8.28
CA TYR A 301 -12.01 6.26 8.18
C TYR A 301 -11.50 6.92 9.46
N LEU A 302 -11.74 6.30 10.63
CA LEU A 302 -11.22 6.75 11.91
C LEU A 302 -9.69 6.85 11.92
N HIS A 303 -9.02 5.77 11.54
CA HIS A 303 -7.55 5.74 11.54
C HIS A 303 -6.96 6.50 10.35
N SER A 304 -7.62 6.48 9.19
CA SER A 304 -7.10 7.18 8.01
C SER A 304 -7.12 8.70 8.21
N ARG A 305 -8.23 9.26 8.71
CA ARG A 305 -8.32 10.71 9.02
C ARG A 305 -7.35 11.15 10.13
N LEU A 306 -6.94 10.23 11.01
CA LEU A 306 -5.95 10.51 12.05
C LEU A 306 -4.53 10.50 11.46
N LEU A 307 -4.14 9.39 10.83
CA LEU A 307 -2.76 9.17 10.39
C LEU A 307 -2.40 10.02 9.19
N GLU A 308 -3.33 10.34 8.28
CA GLU A 308 -3.05 11.21 7.13
C GLU A 308 -2.73 12.66 7.51
N ARG A 309 -2.95 13.07 8.77
CA ARG A 309 -2.52 14.38 9.28
C ARG A 309 -1.00 14.44 9.53
N ALA A 310 -0.35 13.28 9.69
CA ALA A 310 1.10 13.19 9.78
C ALA A 310 1.71 13.24 8.36
N ALA A 311 2.45 14.32 8.09
CA ALA A 311 3.09 14.59 6.80
C ALA A 311 4.30 15.55 6.94
N LYS A 312 5.09 15.67 5.87
CA LYS A 312 6.09 16.74 5.68
C LYS A 312 5.45 17.86 4.85
N ARG A 313 5.46 19.10 5.37
CA ARG A 313 5.00 20.30 4.68
C ARG A 313 5.96 20.68 3.54
N SER A 314 5.43 21.35 2.53
CA SER A 314 6.23 21.96 1.46
C SER A 314 7.06 23.14 1.97
N ASP A 315 8.10 23.51 1.22
CA ASP A 315 8.95 24.64 1.59
C ASP A 315 8.19 25.97 1.65
N GLN A 316 7.13 26.11 0.84
CA GLN A 316 6.22 27.26 0.84
C GLN A 316 5.32 27.32 2.08
N THR A 317 5.09 26.18 2.74
CA THR A 317 4.20 26.03 3.90
C THR A 317 4.99 25.80 5.20
N GLY A 318 6.26 26.21 5.22
CA GLY A 318 7.11 26.22 6.41
C GLY A 318 7.98 24.99 6.62
N ALA A 319 7.93 23.98 5.73
CA ALA A 319 8.77 22.77 5.77
C ALA A 319 8.74 21.96 7.09
N GLY A 320 7.77 22.19 7.98
CA GLY A 320 7.59 21.41 9.19
C GLY A 320 7.26 19.94 8.90
N SER A 321 7.43 19.07 9.89
CA SER A 321 7.11 17.64 9.74
C SER A 321 6.39 17.08 10.95
N SER A 322 5.49 16.13 10.73
CA SER A 322 4.86 15.35 11.78
C SER A 322 5.03 13.88 11.45
N THR A 323 5.93 13.20 12.15
CA THR A 323 6.18 11.75 12.02
C THR A 323 5.26 11.02 12.98
N ALA A 324 4.60 9.95 12.53
CA ALA A 324 3.70 9.16 13.36
C ALA A 324 4.18 7.72 13.54
N LEU A 325 4.23 7.26 14.79
CA LEU A 325 4.49 5.88 15.17
C LEU A 325 3.25 5.28 15.85
N PRO A 326 2.24 4.83 15.08
CA PRO A 326 1.11 4.12 15.65
C PRO A 326 1.54 2.75 16.17
N VAL A 327 1.09 2.40 17.38
CA VAL A 327 1.25 1.05 17.93
C VAL A 327 -0.05 0.28 17.76
N ILE A 328 0.04 -0.94 17.26
CA ILE A 328 -1.07 -1.90 17.18
C ILE A 328 -0.70 -3.17 17.92
N GLU A 329 -1.61 -3.61 18.79
CA GLU A 329 -1.54 -4.91 19.45
C GLU A 329 -2.27 -5.95 18.62
N THR A 330 -1.56 -7.01 18.23
CA THR A 330 -2.13 -8.22 17.62
C THR A 330 -2.53 -9.23 18.69
N GLN A 331 -3.42 -10.16 18.31
CA GLN A 331 -3.75 -11.30 19.15
C GLN A 331 -3.08 -12.53 18.54
N ALA A 332 -2.19 -13.18 19.29
CA ALA A 332 -1.49 -14.40 18.88
C ALA A 332 -0.75 -14.29 17.53
N GLY A 333 -0.17 -13.13 17.23
CA GLY A 333 0.61 -12.86 16.03
C GLY A 333 -0.24 -12.68 14.77
N ASP A 334 -1.57 -12.64 14.88
CA ASP A 334 -2.45 -12.53 13.72
C ASP A 334 -2.45 -11.11 13.15
N VAL A 335 -1.64 -10.90 12.11
CA VAL A 335 -1.58 -9.67 11.31
C VAL A 335 -2.75 -9.54 10.32
N SER A 336 -3.56 -10.60 10.13
CA SER A 336 -4.71 -10.62 9.24
C SER A 336 -6.03 -10.22 9.91
N ALA A 337 -5.99 -9.95 11.22
CA ALA A 337 -7.12 -9.41 11.97
C ALA A 337 -7.59 -8.07 11.38
N TYR A 338 -8.85 -7.70 11.67
CA TYR A 338 -9.49 -6.58 10.98
C TYR A 338 -8.80 -5.23 11.19
N ILE A 339 -8.36 -4.91 12.42
CA ILE A 339 -7.69 -3.64 12.72
C ILE A 339 -6.27 -3.56 12.12
N PRO A 340 -5.38 -4.55 12.31
CA PRO A 340 -4.10 -4.61 11.59
C PRO A 340 -4.22 -4.42 10.07
N THR A 341 -5.12 -5.17 9.43
CA THR A 341 -5.36 -5.11 7.98
C THR A 341 -5.84 -3.74 7.53
N ASN A 342 -6.52 -2.98 8.38
CA ASN A 342 -6.94 -1.61 8.09
C ASN A 342 -5.79 -0.60 8.22
N VAL A 343 -4.89 -0.78 9.20
CA VAL A 343 -3.85 0.21 9.51
C VAL A 343 -2.61 0.04 8.63
N ILE A 344 -2.22 -1.19 8.30
CA ILE A 344 -1.09 -1.49 7.40
C ILE A 344 -1.14 -0.67 6.09
N PRO A 345 -2.26 -0.62 5.34
CA PRO A 345 -2.33 0.15 4.09
C PRO A 345 -2.46 1.67 4.30
N ILE A 346 -2.70 2.15 5.52
CA ILE A 346 -2.76 3.59 5.85
C ILE A 346 -1.34 4.11 6.15
N THR A 347 -0.51 3.28 6.77
CA THR A 347 0.88 3.60 7.09
C THR A 347 1.80 3.41 5.89
N ASP A 348 2.96 4.07 5.92
CA ASP A 348 3.96 4.01 4.85
C ASP A 348 4.95 2.85 5.06
N GLY A 349 4.81 2.11 6.16
CA GLY A 349 5.67 0.99 6.53
C GLY A 349 5.23 0.38 7.86
N GLN A 350 5.83 -0.75 8.20
CA GLN A 350 5.60 -1.43 9.46
C GLN A 350 6.86 -2.08 10.02
N ILE A 351 6.96 -2.07 11.35
CA ILE A 351 7.90 -2.78 12.19
C ILE A 351 7.13 -3.89 12.90
N CYS A 352 7.32 -5.12 12.44
CA CYS A 352 6.66 -6.31 12.97
C CYS A 352 7.51 -6.93 14.09
N SER A 353 7.01 -6.90 15.32
CA SER A 353 7.66 -7.51 16.48
C SER A 353 7.07 -8.87 16.81
N GLU A 354 7.90 -9.91 16.81
CA GLU A 354 7.47 -11.30 17.04
C GLU A 354 7.82 -11.80 18.43
N THR A 355 6.88 -12.56 18.99
CA THR A 355 7.04 -13.18 20.32
C THR A 355 8.13 -14.25 20.33
N GLU A 356 8.29 -15.01 19.24
CA GLU A 356 9.32 -16.06 19.15
C GLU A 356 10.73 -15.47 19.20
N LEU A 357 11.00 -14.41 18.43
CA LEU A 357 12.29 -13.72 18.44
C LEU A 357 12.60 -13.15 19.83
N PHE A 358 11.58 -12.59 20.50
CA PHE A 358 11.71 -12.06 21.85
C PHE A 358 12.12 -13.15 22.86
N TYR A 359 11.51 -14.34 22.79
CA TYR A 359 11.84 -15.47 23.67
C TYR A 359 13.20 -16.11 23.34
N ARG A 360 13.66 -16.03 22.09
CA ARG A 360 15.03 -16.42 21.70
C ARG A 360 16.11 -15.43 22.16
N GLY A 361 15.71 -14.33 22.81
CA GLY A 361 16.63 -13.33 23.34
C GLY A 361 17.03 -12.23 22.35
N ILE A 362 16.44 -12.22 21.16
CA ILE A 362 16.68 -11.17 20.16
C ILE A 362 15.83 -9.94 20.54
N ARG A 363 16.48 -8.85 20.92
CA ARG A 363 15.84 -7.59 21.35
C ARG A 363 16.54 -6.40 20.67
N PRO A 364 15.82 -5.53 19.94
CA PRO A 364 14.38 -5.57 19.66
C PRO A 364 13.98 -6.76 18.76
N ALA A 365 12.78 -7.29 18.98
CA ALA A 365 12.31 -8.56 18.39
C ALA A 365 11.72 -8.38 16.99
N ILE A 366 12.45 -7.70 16.10
CA ILE A 366 11.96 -7.29 14.77
C ILE A 366 12.09 -8.45 13.78
N ASN A 367 10.98 -8.83 13.13
CA ASN A 367 11.02 -9.73 11.98
C ASN A 367 11.38 -8.92 10.72
N VAL A 368 12.56 -9.20 10.16
CA VAL A 368 13.12 -8.51 8.98
C VAL A 368 12.30 -8.74 7.70
N GLY A 369 11.65 -9.90 7.55
CA GLY A 369 10.87 -10.22 6.35
C GLY A 369 9.48 -9.60 6.33
N LEU A 370 8.86 -9.42 7.50
CA LEU A 370 7.53 -8.80 7.62
C LEU A 370 7.59 -7.28 7.81
N SER A 371 8.75 -6.74 8.20
CA SER A 371 8.93 -5.31 8.42
C SER A 371 9.41 -4.63 7.13
N VAL A 372 8.77 -3.52 6.76
CA VAL A 372 8.99 -2.84 5.47
C VAL A 372 8.85 -1.33 5.65
N SER A 373 9.63 -0.52 4.92
CA SER A 373 9.49 0.94 4.85
C SER A 373 9.41 1.37 3.38
N PHE A 374 8.24 1.85 2.93
CA PHE A 374 7.94 2.12 1.51
C PHE A 374 8.32 3.54 1.03
N ARG A 375 8.94 4.40 1.85
CA ARG A 375 9.17 5.81 1.47
C ARG A 375 10.54 6.40 1.74
N VAL A 376 11.36 5.76 2.58
CA VAL A 376 12.74 6.21 2.87
C VAL A 376 13.77 5.27 2.25
N GLY A 377 13.35 4.08 1.82
CA GLY A 377 14.21 3.06 1.22
C GLY A 377 14.54 3.32 -0.25
N ASP A 378 13.62 3.89 -1.04
CA ASP A 378 13.78 3.91 -2.51
C ASP A 378 15.00 4.70 -3.00
N GLU A 379 15.57 5.60 -2.18
CA GLU A 379 16.80 6.34 -2.46
C GLU A 379 18.05 5.78 -1.77
N ILE A 380 17.92 4.90 -0.78
CA ILE A 380 19.02 4.43 0.06
C ILE A 380 19.00 2.91 0.17
N GLY A 381 19.93 2.27 -0.53
CA GLY A 381 20.19 0.84 -0.46
C GLY A 381 21.33 0.48 0.50
N ARG A 382 21.47 -0.82 0.77
CA ARG A 382 22.55 -1.36 1.61
C ARG A 382 23.31 -2.45 0.88
N VAL A 383 24.64 -2.39 0.96
CA VAL A 383 25.52 -3.39 0.35
C VAL A 383 25.38 -4.73 1.07
N VAL A 384 25.00 -5.77 0.32
CA VAL A 384 24.86 -7.16 0.78
C VAL A 384 26.14 -7.94 0.55
N SER A 385 26.82 -7.70 -0.58
CA SER A 385 28.11 -8.33 -0.85
C SER A 385 28.89 -7.49 -1.85
N VAL A 386 30.22 -7.55 -1.77
CA VAL A 386 31.13 -6.91 -2.74
C VAL A 386 32.18 -7.92 -3.15
N GLY A 387 32.41 -8.05 -4.46
CA GLY A 387 33.48 -8.89 -5.01
C GLY A 387 33.63 -8.68 -6.51
N ASP A 388 34.85 -8.79 -7.00
CA ASP A 388 35.20 -8.67 -8.42
C ASP A 388 34.66 -7.39 -9.09
N GLY A 389 34.69 -6.25 -8.38
CA GLY A 389 34.20 -4.96 -8.89
C GLY A 389 32.66 -4.83 -8.94
N ILE A 390 31.91 -5.78 -8.40
CA ILE A 390 30.44 -5.78 -8.34
C ILE A 390 29.97 -5.75 -6.89
N ALA A 391 29.09 -4.82 -6.57
CA ALA A 391 28.37 -4.77 -5.30
C ALA A 391 26.91 -5.20 -5.51
N ARG A 392 26.42 -6.10 -4.66
CA ARG A 392 24.97 -6.39 -4.57
C ARG A 392 24.37 -5.50 -3.51
N VAL A 393 23.27 -4.83 -3.85
CA VAL A 393 22.65 -3.82 -2.99
C VAL A 393 21.16 -4.10 -2.84
N TYR A 394 20.71 -4.15 -1.58
CA TYR A 394 19.31 -4.34 -1.23
C TYR A 394 18.63 -3.00 -0.94
N GLY A 395 17.35 -2.87 -1.29
CA GLY A 395 16.52 -1.71 -0.92
C GLY A 395 16.47 -0.57 -1.94
N LEU A 396 17.15 -0.67 -3.08
CA LEU A 396 17.03 0.29 -4.19
C LEU A 396 15.84 -0.08 -5.08
N ASN A 397 14.61 0.21 -4.63
CA ASN A 397 13.42 -0.05 -5.44
C ASN A 397 13.30 0.97 -6.59
N ASP A 398 12.79 0.55 -7.73
CA ASP A 398 12.57 1.39 -8.93
C ASP A 398 13.82 2.09 -9.48
N ILE A 399 15.03 1.58 -9.19
CA ILE A 399 16.26 2.04 -9.81
C ILE A 399 16.33 1.56 -11.26
N GLN A 400 16.70 2.45 -12.18
CA GLN A 400 16.81 2.10 -13.59
C GLN A 400 18.19 1.53 -13.91
N ALA A 401 18.26 0.60 -14.86
CA ALA A 401 19.54 0.14 -15.37
C ALA A 401 20.30 1.32 -15.99
N GLY A 402 21.55 1.52 -15.57
CA GLY A 402 22.36 2.68 -15.97
C GLY A 402 22.24 3.91 -15.07
N GLU A 403 21.39 3.87 -14.03
CA GLU A 403 21.33 4.94 -13.02
C GLU A 403 22.59 4.90 -12.14
N MET A 404 23.15 6.08 -11.84
CA MET A 404 24.34 6.20 -11.00
C MET A 404 23.97 6.17 -9.51
N VAL A 405 24.79 5.49 -8.73
CA VAL A 405 24.71 5.47 -7.27
C VAL A 405 26.02 5.94 -6.66
N GLU A 406 25.95 6.39 -5.42
CA GLU A 406 27.09 6.79 -4.62
C GLU A 406 27.10 6.04 -3.29
N PHE A 407 28.19 5.34 -3.01
CA PHE A 407 28.43 4.65 -1.76
C PHE A 407 28.84 5.68 -0.69
N ALA A 408 28.55 5.41 0.59
CA ALA A 408 28.91 6.29 1.70
C ALA A 408 30.42 6.61 1.79
N VAL A 409 31.26 5.76 1.20
CA VAL A 409 32.72 5.91 1.10
C VAL A 409 33.14 6.89 -0.02
N GLY A 410 32.18 7.48 -0.74
CA GLY A 410 32.40 8.39 -1.87
C GLY A 410 32.74 7.69 -3.19
N VAL A 411 32.74 6.35 -3.20
CA VAL A 411 32.86 5.54 -4.41
C VAL A 411 31.55 5.62 -5.19
N LYS A 412 31.61 5.63 -6.52
CA LYS A 412 30.41 5.67 -7.38
C LYS A 412 30.22 4.36 -8.10
N GLY A 413 29.00 4.07 -8.53
CA GLY A 413 28.70 2.88 -9.33
C GLY A 413 27.52 3.06 -10.27
N ILE A 414 27.34 2.13 -11.19
CA ILE A 414 26.17 2.02 -12.08
C ILE A 414 25.33 0.82 -11.69
N ALA A 415 24.02 1.02 -11.56
CA ALA A 415 23.07 -0.06 -11.36
C ALA A 415 22.88 -0.90 -12.65
N PHE A 416 22.91 -2.23 -12.50
CA PHE A 416 22.68 -3.23 -13.54
C PHE A 416 22.05 -4.49 -12.92
N ASN A 417 21.34 -5.31 -13.72
CA ASN A 417 20.62 -6.49 -13.25
C ASN A 417 19.63 -6.20 -12.10
N LEU A 418 18.43 -5.75 -12.47
CA LEU A 418 17.37 -5.33 -11.57
C LEU A 418 16.52 -6.54 -11.17
N GLU A 419 16.93 -7.29 -10.15
CA GLU A 419 16.05 -8.25 -9.50
C GLU A 419 15.26 -7.53 -8.39
N ASN A 420 14.01 -7.93 -8.14
CA ASN A 420 13.17 -7.29 -7.10
C ASN A 420 13.92 -7.24 -5.76
N ASN A 421 14.18 -6.01 -5.30
CA ASN A 421 14.94 -5.66 -4.09
C ASN A 421 16.42 -6.08 -4.07
N ASN A 422 17.00 -6.60 -5.16
CA ASN A 422 18.41 -7.00 -5.20
C ASN A 422 19.07 -6.49 -6.49
N VAL A 423 19.76 -5.36 -6.37
CA VAL A 423 20.32 -4.63 -7.51
C VAL A 423 21.82 -4.89 -7.59
N GLY A 424 22.28 -5.33 -8.76
CA GLY A 424 23.72 -5.37 -9.06
C GLY A 424 24.24 -3.96 -9.32
N ILE A 425 25.41 -3.62 -8.79
CA ILE A 425 26.05 -2.33 -9.00
C ILE A 425 27.49 -2.54 -9.43
N VAL A 426 27.85 -2.06 -10.62
CA VAL A 426 29.24 -2.02 -11.07
C VAL A 426 29.91 -0.86 -10.36
N VAL A 427 30.96 -1.16 -9.59
CA VAL A 427 31.69 -0.17 -8.80
C VAL A 427 32.76 0.49 -9.66
N PHE A 428 32.83 1.83 -9.64
CA PHE A 428 33.93 2.58 -10.25
C PHE A 428 35.01 2.89 -9.21
N GLY A 429 36.19 2.32 -9.41
CA GLY A 429 37.34 2.51 -8.52
C GLY A 429 37.67 1.26 -7.73
N SER A 430 38.12 1.40 -6.49
CA SER A 430 38.48 0.26 -5.65
C SER A 430 37.27 -0.26 -4.88
N ASP A 431 36.88 -1.48 -5.20
CA ASP A 431 35.87 -2.26 -4.48
C ASP A 431 36.31 -2.62 -3.05
N THR A 432 37.62 -2.68 -2.77
CA THR A 432 38.18 -2.91 -1.43
C THR A 432 37.81 -1.84 -0.39
N ALA A 433 37.40 -0.66 -0.85
CA ALA A 433 36.97 0.44 0.01
C ALA A 433 35.52 0.25 0.52
N ILE A 434 34.72 -0.59 -0.14
CA ILE A 434 33.32 -0.82 0.16
C ILE A 434 33.19 -2.08 1.02
N LYS A 435 32.40 -1.99 2.09
CA LYS A 435 32.13 -3.12 3.00
C LYS A 435 30.67 -3.54 2.95
N GLU A 436 30.44 -4.81 3.27
CA GLU A 436 29.10 -5.31 3.52
C GLU A 436 28.46 -4.48 4.65
N GLY A 437 27.24 -4.03 4.38
CA GLY A 437 26.47 -3.16 5.26
C GLY A 437 26.60 -1.66 4.99
N ASP A 438 27.49 -1.21 4.09
CA ASP A 438 27.60 0.20 3.70
C ASP A 438 26.32 0.70 3.01
N LEU A 439 26.04 1.99 3.20
CA LEU A 439 24.88 2.65 2.58
C LEU A 439 25.22 3.10 1.15
N VAL A 440 24.23 3.00 0.28
CA VAL A 440 24.30 3.36 -1.13
C VAL A 440 23.16 4.30 -1.44
N LYS A 441 23.46 5.51 -1.93
CA LYS A 441 22.46 6.51 -2.28
C LYS A 441 22.25 6.58 -3.78
N ARG A 442 21.01 6.69 -4.24
CA ARG A 442 20.68 7.05 -5.62
C ARG A 442 21.06 8.49 -5.89
N THR A 443 21.68 8.72 -7.04
CA THR A 443 21.94 10.09 -7.51
C THR A 443 20.83 10.60 -8.44
N GLY A 444 19.88 9.75 -8.84
CA GLY A 444 18.79 10.09 -9.78
C GLY A 444 19.27 10.47 -11.18
N SER A 445 20.57 10.35 -11.43
CA SER A 445 21.25 10.79 -12.64
C SER A 445 21.67 9.56 -13.45
N ILE A 446 21.29 9.53 -14.72
CA ILE A 446 21.79 8.54 -15.67
C ILE A 446 23.16 9.02 -16.14
N VAL A 447 24.12 8.11 -16.34
CA VAL A 447 25.52 8.50 -16.58
C VAL A 447 25.69 9.35 -17.84
N ASP A 448 26.15 10.59 -17.63
CA ASP A 448 26.49 11.54 -18.69
C ASP A 448 27.98 11.85 -18.67
N VAL A 449 28.69 11.47 -19.73
CA VAL A 449 30.13 11.68 -19.88
C VAL A 449 30.37 12.96 -20.70
N PRO A 450 31.31 13.82 -20.29
CA PRO A 450 31.66 14.99 -21.08
C PRO A 450 32.22 14.59 -22.46
N VAL A 451 31.86 15.33 -23.50
CA VAL A 451 32.28 15.12 -24.89
C VAL A 451 32.58 16.47 -25.54
N GLY A 452 33.41 16.46 -26.58
CA GLY A 452 33.73 17.66 -27.37
C GLY A 452 35.22 17.99 -27.38
N LYS A 453 35.56 19.11 -28.03
CA LYS A 453 36.95 19.51 -28.30
C LYS A 453 37.77 19.72 -27.01
N ALA A 454 37.13 20.08 -25.91
CA ALA A 454 37.79 20.27 -24.61
C ALA A 454 38.44 18.99 -24.05
N MET A 455 38.05 17.80 -24.51
CA MET A 455 38.67 16.53 -24.11
C MET A 455 39.94 16.19 -24.87
N LEU A 456 40.21 16.83 -26.01
CA LEU A 456 41.35 16.47 -26.85
C LEU A 456 42.66 16.71 -26.10
N GLY A 457 43.46 15.65 -25.91
CA GLY A 457 44.75 15.70 -25.23
C GLY A 457 44.69 15.74 -23.70
N ARG A 458 43.51 15.53 -23.11
CA ARG A 458 43.32 15.33 -21.66
C ARG A 458 43.44 13.86 -21.31
N VAL A 459 43.95 13.55 -20.12
CA VAL A 459 43.85 12.20 -19.54
C VAL A 459 42.68 12.22 -18.55
N VAL A 460 41.66 11.42 -18.81
CA VAL A 460 40.41 11.36 -18.03
C VAL A 460 40.14 9.93 -17.56
N ASP A 461 39.37 9.79 -16.49
CA ASP A 461 38.84 8.49 -16.05
C ASP A 461 37.61 8.06 -16.88
N ALA A 462 37.01 6.93 -16.53
CA ALA A 462 35.83 6.37 -17.22
C ALA A 462 34.57 7.25 -17.14
N LEU A 463 34.52 8.22 -16.22
CA LEU A 463 33.44 9.19 -16.08
C LEU A 463 33.77 10.55 -16.73
N GLY A 464 34.93 10.65 -17.37
CA GLY A 464 35.40 11.88 -18.02
C GLY A 464 35.99 12.91 -17.06
N VAL A 465 36.34 12.52 -15.82
CA VAL A 465 37.01 13.38 -14.85
C VAL A 465 38.50 13.45 -15.18
N PRO A 466 39.10 14.64 -15.34
CA PRO A 466 40.52 14.74 -15.65
C PRO A 466 41.42 14.28 -14.51
N ILE A 467 42.33 13.36 -14.84
CA ILE A 467 43.37 12.82 -13.96
C ILE A 467 44.77 13.32 -14.36
N ASP A 468 44.84 14.24 -15.32
CA ASP A 468 46.08 14.82 -15.84
C ASP A 468 46.64 15.99 -15.01
N GLY A 469 46.00 16.34 -13.89
CA GLY A 469 46.43 17.44 -13.00
C GLY A 469 46.23 18.84 -13.59
N ARG A 470 45.56 18.98 -14.73
CA ARG A 470 45.37 20.27 -15.45
C ARG A 470 44.06 21.00 -15.10
N GLY A 471 43.42 20.65 -13.97
CA GLY A 471 42.17 21.27 -13.51
C GLY A 471 40.92 20.81 -14.27
N ALA A 472 39.76 21.43 -14.02
CA ALA A 472 38.49 21.01 -14.63
C ALA A 472 38.41 21.26 -16.16
N LEU A 473 37.51 20.56 -16.85
CA LEU A 473 37.22 20.78 -18.27
C LEU A 473 36.36 22.04 -18.44
N SER A 474 36.85 23.05 -19.16
CA SER A 474 36.05 24.21 -19.59
C SER A 474 35.33 23.90 -20.91
N ASP A 475 34.06 24.31 -21.05
CA ASP A 475 33.23 24.17 -22.26
C ASP A 475 33.21 22.76 -22.86
N HIS A 476 32.45 21.88 -22.22
CA HIS A 476 32.18 20.53 -22.70
C HIS A 476 30.67 20.28 -22.79
N GLU A 477 30.24 19.56 -23.82
CA GLU A 477 28.89 19.03 -23.90
C GLU A 477 28.85 17.73 -23.09
N ARG A 478 27.70 17.32 -22.55
CA ARG A 478 27.59 16.03 -21.85
C ARG A 478 26.67 15.11 -22.63
N ARG A 479 27.11 13.87 -22.86
CA ARG A 479 26.36 12.88 -23.64
C ARG A 479 26.06 11.66 -22.79
N ARG A 480 24.81 11.22 -22.87
CA ARG A 480 24.31 10.05 -22.15
C ARG A 480 24.99 8.77 -22.60
N VAL A 481 25.45 7.99 -21.63
CA VAL A 481 25.99 6.64 -21.84
C VAL A 481 24.82 5.67 -21.86
N GLU A 482 24.56 5.07 -23.02
CA GLU A 482 23.64 3.94 -23.11
C GLU A 482 24.28 2.70 -22.49
N VAL A 483 23.79 2.30 -21.32
CA VAL A 483 24.13 1.01 -20.73
C VAL A 483 23.30 -0.06 -21.42
N LYS A 484 23.82 -0.57 -22.54
CA LYS A 484 23.33 -1.84 -23.10
C LYS A 484 23.95 -2.96 -22.29
N ALA A 485 23.13 -3.68 -21.54
CA ALA A 485 23.56 -4.94 -20.94
C ALA A 485 24.18 -5.83 -22.04
N PRO A 486 25.32 -6.50 -21.78
CA PRO A 486 25.88 -7.45 -22.74
C PRO A 486 24.79 -8.48 -23.06
N GLY A 487 24.42 -8.50 -24.34
CA GLY A 487 23.22 -9.16 -24.81
C GLY A 487 23.20 -10.64 -24.46
N ILE A 488 22.30 -11.00 -23.56
CA ILE A 488 21.47 -12.18 -23.74
C ILE A 488 20.09 -11.60 -24.04
N ILE A 489 19.66 -11.70 -25.29
CA ILE A 489 18.29 -11.34 -25.70
C ILE A 489 17.41 -12.49 -25.20
N GLU A 490 17.14 -12.54 -23.90
CA GLU A 490 16.32 -13.58 -23.26
C GLU A 490 14.85 -13.51 -23.71
N HIS A 491 14.41 -12.38 -24.26
CA HIS A 491 13.02 -12.20 -24.72
C HIS A 491 12.73 -12.78 -26.12
N GLU A 492 13.75 -13.28 -26.83
CA GLU A 492 13.60 -13.91 -28.16
C GLU A 492 13.83 -15.42 -28.16
N ILE A 493 14.35 -16.00 -27.07
CA ILE A 493 14.79 -17.39 -27.02
C ILE A 493 14.15 -18.11 -25.82
N GLY A 494 13.28 -19.08 -26.11
CA GLY A 494 12.69 -19.98 -25.13
C GLY A 494 13.37 -21.34 -25.08
N ARG A 495 13.04 -22.12 -24.04
CA ARG A 495 13.45 -23.53 -23.88
C ARG A 495 12.25 -24.45 -23.86
N VAL A 496 12.32 -25.53 -24.61
CA VAL A 496 11.30 -26.58 -24.62
C VAL A 496 11.28 -27.29 -23.26
N VAL A 497 10.14 -27.25 -22.58
CA VAL A 497 9.89 -27.91 -21.30
C VAL A 497 9.34 -29.32 -21.49
N SER A 498 8.47 -29.52 -22.48
CA SER A 498 7.88 -30.82 -22.79
C SER A 498 7.34 -30.82 -24.23
N VAL A 499 7.38 -31.97 -24.91
CA VAL A 499 6.79 -32.16 -26.25
C VAL A 499 5.96 -33.43 -26.29
N GLY A 500 4.75 -33.36 -26.83
CA GLY A 500 3.91 -34.52 -27.07
C GLY A 500 2.63 -34.16 -27.85
N ASP A 501 2.13 -35.11 -28.63
CA ASP A 501 0.90 -34.99 -29.42
C ASP A 501 0.88 -33.73 -30.34
N GLY A 502 2.03 -33.38 -30.93
CA GLY A 502 2.16 -32.20 -31.80
C GLY A 502 2.20 -30.85 -31.07
N ILE A 503 2.30 -30.83 -29.74
CA ILE A 503 2.37 -29.62 -28.91
C ILE A 503 3.67 -29.59 -28.12
N ALA A 504 4.38 -28.46 -28.19
CA ALA A 504 5.55 -28.17 -27.36
C ALA A 504 5.20 -27.09 -26.32
N ARG A 505 5.58 -27.30 -25.06
CA ARG A 505 5.56 -26.25 -24.03
C ARG A 505 6.91 -25.59 -23.97
N VAL A 506 6.94 -24.26 -23.97
CA VAL A 506 8.18 -23.49 -24.03
C VAL A 506 8.21 -22.41 -22.94
N TYR A 507 9.28 -22.40 -22.17
CA TYR A 507 9.53 -21.42 -21.12
C TYR A 507 10.46 -20.31 -21.60
N GLY A 508 10.21 -19.07 -21.15
CA GLY A 508 11.10 -17.92 -21.40
C GLY A 508 10.77 -17.07 -22.64
N LEU A 509 9.71 -17.42 -23.39
CA LEU A 509 9.19 -16.58 -24.47
C LEU A 509 8.26 -15.49 -23.91
N ASN A 510 8.85 -14.45 -23.33
CA ASN A 510 8.08 -13.32 -22.80
C ASN A 510 7.55 -12.44 -23.94
N ASP A 511 6.34 -11.89 -23.79
CA ASP A 511 5.69 -11.01 -24.77
C ASP A 511 5.44 -11.60 -26.17
N ILE A 512 5.38 -12.94 -26.29
CA ILE A 512 4.96 -13.60 -27.53
C ILE A 512 3.45 -13.49 -27.72
N GLN A 513 3.01 -13.20 -28.94
CA GLN A 513 1.57 -13.08 -29.24
C GLN A 513 0.98 -14.43 -29.69
N ALA A 514 -0.30 -14.66 -29.38
CA ALA A 514 -1.01 -15.81 -29.94
C ALA A 514 -1.04 -15.68 -31.48
N GLY A 515 -0.64 -16.74 -32.18
CA GLY A 515 -0.48 -16.72 -33.64
C GLY A 515 0.91 -16.29 -34.14
N GLU A 516 1.85 -15.95 -33.26
CA GLU A 516 3.24 -15.66 -33.63
C GLU A 516 3.99 -16.96 -33.95
N MET A 517 4.81 -16.93 -35.01
CA MET A 517 5.64 -18.06 -35.41
C MET A 517 6.91 -18.15 -34.59
N VAL A 518 7.27 -19.38 -34.25
CA VAL A 518 8.56 -19.73 -33.67
C VAL A 518 9.29 -20.74 -34.52
N GLU A 519 10.61 -20.78 -34.35
CA GLU A 519 11.49 -21.73 -34.99
C GLU A 519 12.32 -22.46 -33.92
N PHE A 520 12.23 -23.78 -33.89
CA PHE A 520 13.03 -24.64 -33.03
C PHE A 520 14.44 -24.77 -33.62
N ALA A 521 15.46 -24.99 -32.79
CA ALA A 521 16.85 -25.14 -33.24
C ALA A 521 17.05 -26.25 -34.29
N VAL A 522 16.16 -27.25 -34.33
CA VAL A 522 16.09 -28.32 -35.32
C VAL A 522 15.46 -27.91 -36.67
N GLY A 523 15.13 -26.64 -36.86
CA GLY A 523 14.54 -26.08 -38.08
C GLY A 523 13.04 -26.36 -38.24
N VAL A 524 12.42 -27.00 -37.25
CA VAL A 524 10.97 -27.19 -37.16
C VAL A 524 10.32 -25.87 -36.79
N LYS A 525 9.13 -25.57 -37.33
CA LYS A 525 8.41 -24.33 -37.04
C LYS A 525 7.14 -24.61 -36.25
N GLY A 526 6.64 -23.63 -35.51
CA GLY A 526 5.37 -23.76 -34.78
C GLY A 526 4.67 -22.44 -34.53
N ILE A 527 3.40 -22.50 -34.15
CA ILE A 527 2.58 -21.33 -33.77
C ILE A 527 2.35 -21.32 -32.26
N ALA A 528 2.59 -20.17 -31.63
CA ALA A 528 2.24 -19.96 -30.23
C ALA A 528 0.71 -19.88 -30.01
N PHE A 529 0.21 -20.65 -29.05
CA PHE A 529 -1.17 -20.66 -28.56
C PHE A 529 -1.19 -20.86 -27.04
N ASN A 530 -2.09 -20.18 -26.35
CA ASN A 530 -2.18 -20.16 -24.88
C ASN A 530 -0.97 -19.51 -24.18
N LEU A 531 -1.13 -18.26 -23.77
CA LEU A 531 -0.09 -17.41 -23.18
C LEU A 531 -0.26 -17.37 -21.66
N GLU A 532 0.30 -18.36 -20.95
CA GLU A 532 0.51 -18.22 -19.50
C GLU A 532 1.87 -17.53 -19.28
N ASN A 533 1.96 -16.64 -18.29
CA ASN A 533 3.20 -15.90 -18.01
C ASN A 533 4.38 -16.88 -17.84
N ASN A 534 5.35 -16.77 -18.75
CA ASN A 534 6.54 -17.60 -18.89
C ASN A 534 6.32 -19.06 -19.35
N ASN A 535 5.11 -19.51 -19.70
CA ASN A 535 4.87 -20.88 -20.19
C ASN A 535 3.92 -20.88 -21.39
N VAL A 536 4.48 -21.01 -22.58
CA VAL A 536 3.75 -20.83 -23.84
C VAL A 536 3.54 -22.18 -24.52
N GLY A 537 2.30 -22.46 -24.90
CA GLY A 537 1.99 -23.60 -25.76
C GLY A 537 2.35 -23.30 -27.21
N ILE A 538 2.95 -24.26 -27.92
CA ILE A 538 3.34 -24.11 -29.32
C ILE A 538 2.84 -25.31 -30.11
N VAL A 539 1.99 -25.09 -31.12
CA VAL A 539 1.61 -26.13 -32.08
C VAL A 539 2.77 -26.31 -33.05
N VAL A 540 3.31 -27.52 -33.12
CA VAL A 540 4.46 -27.84 -33.98
C VAL A 540 3.97 -28.21 -35.38
N PHE A 541 4.58 -27.62 -36.41
CA PHE A 541 4.37 -28.01 -37.80
C PHE A 541 5.42 -29.02 -38.24
N GLY A 542 4.98 -30.25 -38.51
CA GLY A 542 5.85 -31.35 -38.92
C GLY A 542 5.91 -32.44 -37.87
N SER A 543 7.02 -33.18 -37.80
CA SER A 543 7.18 -34.24 -36.80
C SER A 543 7.70 -33.67 -35.49
N ASP A 544 6.90 -33.82 -34.43
CA ASP A 544 7.27 -33.52 -33.05
C ASP A 544 8.38 -34.43 -32.51
N THR A 545 8.61 -35.60 -33.11
CA THR A 545 9.70 -36.53 -32.75
C THR A 545 11.11 -35.94 -32.93
N ALA A 546 11.25 -34.85 -33.69
CA ALA A 546 12.52 -34.18 -33.93
C ALA A 546 12.90 -33.19 -32.82
N ILE A 547 11.96 -32.82 -31.93
CA ILE A 547 12.16 -31.82 -30.88
C ILE A 547 12.35 -32.53 -29.54
N LYS A 548 13.33 -32.10 -28.75
CA LYS A 548 13.61 -32.64 -27.41
C LYS A 548 13.44 -31.59 -26.32
N GLU A 549 13.18 -32.06 -25.10
CA GLU A 549 13.24 -31.21 -23.91
C GLU A 549 14.62 -30.56 -23.80
N GLY A 550 14.64 -29.26 -23.54
CA GLY A 550 15.85 -28.44 -23.49
C GLY A 550 16.24 -27.76 -24.80
N ASP A 551 15.60 -28.09 -25.93
CA ASP A 551 15.87 -27.42 -27.21
C ASP A 551 15.54 -25.93 -27.14
N LEU A 552 16.32 -25.13 -27.86
CA LEU A 552 16.12 -23.68 -27.97
C LEU A 552 15.06 -23.36 -29.02
N VAL A 553 14.23 -22.38 -28.72
CA VAL A 553 13.13 -21.92 -29.58
C VAL A 553 13.26 -20.43 -29.78
N LYS A 554 13.37 -19.98 -31.03
CA LYS A 554 13.52 -18.58 -31.36
C LYS A 554 12.21 -17.98 -31.88
N ARG A 555 11.88 -16.78 -31.44
CA ARG A 555 10.81 -15.97 -32.04
C ARG A 555 11.20 -15.54 -33.44
N THR A 556 10.25 -15.63 -34.37
CA THR A 556 10.45 -15.09 -35.73
C THR A 556 9.90 -13.67 -35.85
N GLY A 557 9.18 -13.16 -34.84
CA GLY A 557 8.55 -11.83 -34.85
C GLY A 557 7.45 -11.67 -35.89
N SER A 558 7.10 -12.75 -36.60
CA SER A 558 6.15 -12.75 -37.71
C SER A 558 4.88 -13.48 -37.29
N ILE A 559 3.74 -12.85 -37.51
CA ILE A 559 2.43 -13.49 -37.37
C ILE A 559 2.14 -14.25 -38.66
N VAL A 560 1.52 -15.43 -38.59
CA VAL A 560 1.30 -16.26 -39.79
C VAL A 560 0.37 -15.58 -40.78
N ASP A 561 0.91 -15.30 -41.97
CA ASP A 561 0.15 -14.94 -43.16
C ASP A 561 0.29 -16.03 -44.22
N VAL A 562 -0.84 -16.55 -44.69
CA VAL A 562 -0.88 -17.56 -45.76
C VAL A 562 -1.17 -16.84 -47.09
N PRO A 563 -0.46 -17.20 -48.17
CA PRO A 563 -0.75 -16.66 -49.48
C PRO A 563 -2.17 -17.06 -49.93
N VAL A 564 -2.91 -16.14 -50.57
CA VAL A 564 -4.26 -16.35 -51.09
C VAL A 564 -4.39 -15.65 -52.44
N GLY A 565 -5.26 -16.17 -53.31
CA GLY A 565 -5.54 -15.57 -54.62
C GLY A 565 -5.46 -16.56 -55.77
N LYS A 566 -5.67 -16.06 -57.00
CA LYS A 566 -5.76 -16.91 -58.20
C LYS A 566 -4.48 -17.71 -58.49
N ALA A 567 -3.33 -17.24 -58.00
CA ALA A 567 -2.04 -17.91 -58.15
C ALA A 567 -1.94 -19.28 -57.44
N MET A 568 -2.81 -19.55 -56.45
CA MET A 568 -2.87 -20.83 -55.75
C MET A 568 -3.68 -21.91 -56.47
N LEU A 569 -4.52 -21.53 -57.44
CA LEU A 569 -5.40 -22.48 -58.12
C LEU A 569 -4.58 -23.52 -58.90
N GLY A 570 -4.70 -24.79 -58.51
CA GLY A 570 -4.02 -25.91 -59.17
C GLY A 570 -2.57 -26.16 -58.70
N ARG A 571 -2.12 -25.50 -57.62
CA ARG A 571 -0.82 -25.75 -56.97
C ARG A 571 -1.00 -26.75 -55.82
N VAL A 572 0.03 -27.56 -55.53
CA VAL A 572 0.10 -28.35 -54.29
C VAL A 572 1.00 -27.60 -53.31
N VAL A 573 0.45 -27.21 -52.16
CA VAL A 573 1.11 -26.39 -51.14
C VAL A 573 1.02 -27.05 -49.77
N ASP A 574 1.95 -26.73 -48.87
CA ASP A 574 1.87 -27.12 -47.46
C ASP A 574 0.92 -26.20 -46.64
N ALA A 575 0.82 -26.45 -45.33
CA ALA A 575 -0.05 -25.69 -44.42
C ALA A 575 0.32 -24.20 -44.30
N LEU A 576 1.52 -23.79 -44.73
CA LEU A 576 1.99 -22.40 -44.75
C LEU A 576 1.89 -21.77 -46.15
N GLY A 577 1.34 -22.51 -47.12
CA GLY A 577 1.17 -22.06 -48.51
C GLY A 577 2.45 -22.15 -49.34
N VAL A 578 3.47 -22.89 -48.89
CA VAL A 578 4.71 -23.11 -49.65
C VAL A 578 4.47 -24.21 -50.69
N PRO A 579 4.77 -23.98 -51.99
CA PRO A 579 4.55 -25.00 -53.01
C PRO A 579 5.48 -26.20 -52.86
N ILE A 580 4.88 -27.38 -52.81
CA ILE A 580 5.56 -28.69 -52.78
C ILE A 580 5.40 -29.44 -54.10
N ASP A 581 4.83 -28.79 -55.12
CA ASP A 581 4.60 -29.34 -56.46
C ASP A 581 5.80 -29.27 -57.41
N GLY A 582 6.95 -28.74 -56.95
CA GLY A 582 8.18 -28.61 -57.74
C GLY A 582 8.12 -27.54 -58.85
N ARG A 583 7.07 -26.71 -58.89
CA ARG A 583 6.85 -25.70 -59.96
C ARG A 583 7.36 -24.29 -59.62
N GLY A 584 8.25 -24.16 -58.64
CA GLY A 584 8.83 -22.87 -58.22
C GLY A 584 7.90 -22.02 -57.34
N ALA A 585 8.27 -20.77 -57.04
CA ALA A 585 7.49 -19.90 -56.14
C ALA A 585 6.13 -19.47 -56.73
N LEU A 586 5.19 -19.03 -55.88
CA LEU A 586 3.91 -18.43 -56.30
C LEU A 586 4.16 -16.99 -56.79
N SER A 587 3.89 -16.68 -58.06
CA SER A 587 3.87 -15.29 -58.55
C SER A 587 2.52 -14.62 -58.22
N ASP A 588 2.52 -13.32 -57.90
CA ASP A 588 1.36 -12.48 -57.61
C ASP A 588 0.27 -13.12 -56.74
N HIS A 589 0.54 -13.17 -55.43
CA HIS A 589 -0.40 -13.63 -54.41
C HIS A 589 -0.60 -12.53 -53.36
N GLU A 590 -1.83 -12.40 -52.86
CA GLU A 590 -2.10 -11.62 -51.66
C GLU A 590 -1.75 -12.46 -50.43
N ARG A 591 -1.47 -11.85 -49.29
CA ARG A 591 -1.23 -12.55 -48.03
C ARG A 591 -2.36 -12.23 -47.06
N ARG A 592 -2.96 -13.26 -46.45
CA ARG A 592 -4.00 -13.10 -45.43
C ARG A 592 -3.54 -13.70 -44.11
N ARG A 593 -3.78 -12.95 -43.04
CA ARG A 593 -3.49 -13.33 -41.67
C ARG A 593 -4.36 -14.51 -41.23
N VAL A 594 -3.74 -15.50 -40.59
CA VAL A 594 -4.43 -16.63 -39.97
C VAL A 594 -4.95 -16.21 -38.60
N GLU A 595 -6.27 -16.23 -38.42
CA GLU A 595 -6.89 -16.04 -37.11
C GLU A 595 -6.74 -17.32 -36.27
N VAL A 596 -6.01 -17.23 -35.16
CA VAL A 596 -5.93 -18.31 -34.17
C VAL A 596 -6.97 -18.04 -33.08
N LYS A 597 -8.12 -18.71 -33.15
CA LYS A 597 -9.13 -18.67 -32.08
C LYS A 597 -8.86 -19.81 -31.09
N ALA A 598 -8.61 -19.44 -29.84
CA ALA A 598 -8.57 -20.41 -28.74
C ALA A 598 -9.94 -21.11 -28.61
N PRO A 599 -9.98 -22.41 -28.26
CA PRO A 599 -11.24 -23.07 -27.93
C PRO A 599 -11.80 -22.50 -26.62
N GLY A 600 -12.73 -21.54 -26.75
CA GLY A 600 -13.81 -21.25 -25.80
C GLY A 600 -13.47 -20.50 -24.51
N ILE A 601 -13.36 -19.16 -24.58
CA ILE A 601 -14.08 -18.30 -23.63
C ILE A 601 -15.10 -17.55 -24.48
N ILE A 602 -16.39 -17.85 -24.31
CA ILE A 602 -17.47 -17.13 -24.99
C ILE A 602 -17.70 -15.85 -24.18
N GLU A 603 -16.98 -14.78 -24.51
CA GLU A 603 -17.40 -13.44 -24.13
C GLU A 603 -18.40 -12.92 -25.17
N HIS A 604 -19.64 -12.76 -24.75
CA HIS A 604 -20.62 -11.98 -25.49
C HIS A 604 -20.23 -10.50 -25.42
N GLU A 605 -19.39 -10.03 -26.34
CA GLU A 605 -19.25 -8.60 -26.57
C GLU A 605 -20.46 -8.08 -27.36
N ALA A 606 -21.24 -7.25 -26.66
CA ALA A 606 -22.29 -6.44 -27.25
C ALA A 606 -21.69 -5.48 -28.29
N LEU A 607 -22.16 -5.58 -29.53
CA LEU A 607 -21.92 -4.62 -30.61
C LEU A 607 -22.41 -3.22 -30.19
N ILE A 608 -21.51 -2.38 -29.70
CA ILE A 608 -21.73 -0.93 -29.63
C ILE A 608 -21.42 -0.35 -31.02
N GLY A 609 -22.46 -0.15 -31.82
CA GLY A 609 -22.39 0.62 -33.06
C GLY A 609 -22.17 2.12 -32.82
N PRO A 610 -21.70 2.88 -33.82
CA PRO A 610 -21.30 4.27 -33.65
C PRO A 610 -22.48 5.19 -33.32
N ARG A 611 -22.27 6.08 -32.34
CA ARG A 611 -23.20 7.13 -31.90
C ARG A 611 -23.56 8.08 -33.04
N ASN A 612 -24.86 8.23 -33.30
CA ASN A 612 -25.44 9.40 -33.95
C ASN A 612 -26.53 10.03 -33.06
N GLY A 613 -26.36 11.34 -32.84
CA GLY A 613 -27.29 12.39 -32.35
C GLY A 613 -28.59 12.08 -31.59
N GLY A 614 -28.80 12.78 -30.46
CA GLY A 614 -30.15 13.12 -29.98
C GLY A 614 -30.33 13.14 -28.46
N SER A 615 -30.45 14.35 -27.90
CA SER A 615 -31.00 14.78 -26.60
C SER A 615 -31.80 13.82 -25.71
N GLY A 616 -31.60 13.92 -24.37
CA GLY A 616 -32.69 13.77 -23.39
C GLY A 616 -32.40 13.00 -22.09
N ALA A 617 -32.11 13.75 -21.01
CA ALA A 617 -32.52 13.58 -19.61
C ALA A 617 -32.70 12.20 -18.90
N ARG A 618 -32.08 12.17 -17.70
CA ARG A 618 -32.49 11.60 -16.39
C ARG A 618 -32.18 10.14 -16.00
N SER A 619 -31.65 10.10 -14.77
CA SER A 619 -31.40 9.04 -13.79
C SER A 619 -32.40 7.88 -13.69
N GLU A 620 -31.88 6.67 -13.40
CA GLU A 620 -32.37 5.77 -12.33
C GLU A 620 -31.38 4.60 -12.08
N ARG A 621 -31.39 4.07 -10.85
CA ARG A 621 -30.50 3.02 -10.30
C ARG A 621 -30.84 1.63 -10.87
N PRO A 622 -29.92 0.64 -10.91
CA PRO A 622 -30.29 -0.73 -11.24
C PRO A 622 -30.70 -1.52 -9.98
N ASP A 623 -31.91 -2.05 -10.00
CA ASP A 623 -32.42 -3.06 -9.06
C ASP A 623 -32.11 -4.49 -9.55
N VAL A 624 -32.03 -5.38 -8.55
CA VAL A 624 -31.74 -6.81 -8.57
C VAL A 624 -32.78 -7.61 -9.38
N LEU A 625 -32.32 -8.54 -10.23
CA LEU A 625 -33.18 -9.56 -10.86
C LEU A 625 -32.68 -10.98 -10.55
N LYS A 626 -33.61 -11.80 -10.04
CA LYS A 626 -33.51 -13.25 -9.79
C LYS A 626 -34.30 -14.04 -10.85
N PRO A 627 -34.08 -15.36 -10.98
CA PRO A 627 -34.14 -16.09 -12.25
C PRO A 627 -35.49 -16.77 -12.54
N ARG A 628 -35.91 -16.76 -13.81
CA ARG A 628 -36.77 -17.76 -14.46
C ARG A 628 -36.85 -17.44 -15.97
N ASP A 629 -36.45 -18.40 -16.79
CA ASP A 629 -36.98 -18.74 -18.13
C ASP A 629 -35.92 -19.44 -18.99
N HIS A 630 -35.62 -20.69 -18.60
CA HIS A 630 -35.01 -21.69 -19.47
C HIS A 630 -36.12 -22.34 -20.30
N GLN A 631 -36.37 -21.86 -21.53
CA GLN A 631 -37.01 -22.61 -22.64
C GLN A 631 -37.21 -21.70 -23.88
N ALA A 632 -36.15 -21.37 -24.62
CA ALA A 632 -36.28 -20.71 -25.94
C ALA A 632 -34.99 -20.72 -26.81
N ALA A 633 -34.26 -21.85 -26.92
CA ALA A 633 -33.06 -21.91 -27.76
C ALA A 633 -32.89 -23.24 -28.53
N LEU A 634 -33.97 -23.75 -29.13
CA LEU A 634 -33.94 -25.03 -29.88
C LEU A 634 -34.71 -25.03 -31.21
N SER A 635 -34.90 -23.89 -31.89
CA SER A 635 -35.74 -23.84 -33.09
C SER A 635 -35.24 -23.02 -34.29
N LEU A 636 -33.93 -22.78 -34.45
CA LEU A 636 -33.41 -22.09 -35.65
C LEU A 636 -32.21 -22.78 -36.33
N TYR A 637 -32.34 -24.09 -36.55
CA TYR A 637 -31.48 -24.85 -37.46
C TYR A 637 -32.34 -25.67 -38.43
N ARG A 638 -33.08 -24.97 -39.29
CA ARG A 638 -33.64 -25.51 -40.53
C ARG A 638 -33.93 -24.34 -41.47
N ASP A 639 -33.50 -24.51 -42.71
CA ASP A 639 -33.80 -23.67 -43.87
C ASP A 639 -33.13 -22.29 -43.91
N ILE A 640 -32.01 -22.22 -44.64
CA ILE A 640 -31.87 -21.45 -45.89
C ILE A 640 -30.49 -21.79 -46.46
N GLY A 641 -30.50 -22.53 -47.56
CA GLY A 641 -29.35 -22.70 -48.42
C GLY A 641 -29.24 -21.56 -49.42
N GLY A 642 -28.03 -21.32 -49.92
CA GLY A 642 -27.80 -20.58 -51.16
C GLY A 642 -26.83 -19.41 -51.03
N HIS A 643 -25.73 -19.52 -51.78
CA HIS A 643 -24.84 -18.45 -52.25
C HIS A 643 -23.63 -18.03 -51.39
N SER A 644 -22.58 -18.85 -51.56
CA SER A 644 -21.24 -18.48 -52.04
C SER A 644 -20.38 -17.49 -51.24
N THR A 645 -19.51 -18.06 -50.40
CA THR A 645 -18.10 -17.61 -50.25
C THR A 645 -17.20 -18.85 -50.20
N MET A 646 -16.23 -18.92 -51.12
CA MET A 646 -15.26 -20.01 -51.28
C MET A 646 -14.38 -20.19 -50.03
N ASN A 647 -14.42 -21.36 -49.40
CA ASN A 647 -13.38 -21.85 -48.48
C ASN A 647 -12.43 -22.76 -49.26
N LEU A 648 -11.15 -22.39 -49.35
CA LEU A 648 -10.10 -23.24 -49.92
C LEU A 648 -9.60 -24.18 -48.80
N GLY A 649 -9.97 -25.45 -48.86
CA GLY A 649 -9.37 -26.51 -48.04
C GLY A 649 -8.13 -27.08 -48.72
N ILE A 650 -7.02 -27.22 -47.99
CA ILE A 650 -5.84 -27.98 -48.44
C ILE A 650 -5.92 -29.34 -47.73
N GLY A 651 -6.12 -30.42 -48.50
CA GLY A 651 -6.10 -31.79 -48.02
C GLY A 651 -4.73 -32.42 -48.18
N LEU A 652 -4.26 -33.13 -47.15
CA LEU A 652 -3.09 -34.01 -47.22
C LEU A 652 -3.56 -35.47 -47.25
N VAL A 653 -3.18 -36.21 -48.29
CA VAL A 653 -3.34 -37.65 -48.44
C VAL A 653 -1.99 -38.31 -48.15
N CYS A 654 -1.95 -39.28 -47.23
CA CYS A 654 -0.84 -40.23 -47.11
C CYS A 654 -1.31 -41.65 -47.50
N PRO A 655 -0.50 -42.47 -48.21
CA PRO A 655 -0.91 -43.74 -48.80
C PRO A 655 -0.70 -44.97 -47.89
N GLY A 656 -1.67 -45.89 -47.90
CA GLY A 656 -1.59 -47.30 -47.44
C GLY A 656 -1.94 -47.51 -45.95
N ASN A 657 -2.84 -48.39 -45.51
CA ASN A 657 -3.61 -49.49 -46.13
C ASN A 657 -4.94 -49.66 -45.35
N HIS A 658 -6.05 -49.87 -46.08
CA HIS A 658 -7.42 -50.31 -45.73
C HIS A 658 -7.81 -50.47 -44.23
N SER A 659 -8.86 -49.85 -43.68
CA SER A 659 -10.27 -49.85 -44.12
C SER A 659 -11.17 -48.95 -43.23
N MET A 660 -12.34 -48.57 -43.77
CA MET A 660 -13.48 -47.82 -43.20
C MET A 660 -13.34 -46.29 -43.06
N GLY A 661 -14.24 -45.59 -43.77
CA GLY A 661 -14.33 -44.15 -43.84
C GLY A 661 -15.05 -43.52 -42.63
N GLY A 662 -14.47 -42.43 -42.14
CA GLY A 662 -15.05 -41.51 -41.19
C GLY A 662 -14.44 -40.12 -41.39
N LEU A 663 -15.29 -39.10 -41.47
CA LEU A 663 -14.91 -37.69 -41.54
C LEU A 663 -14.35 -37.29 -40.16
N LEU A 664 -13.03 -37.08 -40.05
CA LEU A 664 -12.36 -36.73 -38.79
C LEU A 664 -12.27 -35.20 -38.66
N ILE A 665 -13.08 -34.65 -37.76
CA ILE A 665 -12.95 -33.29 -37.23
C ILE A 665 -11.95 -33.39 -36.06
N LEU A 666 -10.81 -32.72 -36.16
CA LEU A 666 -9.82 -32.66 -35.08
C LEU A 666 -10.31 -31.72 -33.97
N SER A 667 -10.91 -32.30 -32.93
CA SER A 667 -11.13 -31.67 -31.62
C SER A 667 -10.18 -32.33 -30.62
N PHE A 668 -9.20 -31.60 -30.07
CA PHE A 668 -8.33 -32.11 -29.02
C PHE A 668 -8.95 -31.84 -27.64
N ALA A 669 -9.31 -32.91 -26.92
CA ALA A 669 -9.64 -32.89 -25.50
C ALA A 669 -8.60 -33.74 -24.76
N ALA A 670 -7.78 -33.12 -23.91
CA ALA A 670 -6.82 -33.83 -23.05
C ALA A 670 -7.46 -34.07 -21.67
N ALA A 671 -7.97 -35.28 -21.44
CA ALA A 671 -8.36 -35.78 -20.12
C ALA A 671 -7.23 -36.61 -19.51
N ARG A 672 -6.78 -36.27 -18.31
CA ARG A 672 -5.71 -36.98 -17.58
C ARG A 672 -6.30 -38.18 -16.83
N LEU A 673 -6.14 -39.38 -17.37
CA LEU A 673 -6.41 -40.65 -16.67
C LEU A 673 -5.19 -41.03 -15.81
N SER A 674 -5.35 -41.01 -14.49
CA SER A 674 -4.40 -41.57 -13.52
C SER A 674 -4.85 -42.98 -13.14
N ASN A 675 -4.16 -44.01 -13.64
CA ASN A 675 -4.32 -45.39 -13.18
C ASN A 675 -3.68 -45.59 -11.79
N ARG A 676 -4.51 -45.68 -10.75
CA ARG A 676 -4.18 -46.47 -9.54
C ARG A 676 -4.99 -47.75 -9.59
N THR A 677 -4.31 -48.86 -9.86
CA THR A 677 -4.84 -50.21 -9.70
C THR A 677 -5.13 -50.49 -8.22
N GLN A 678 -6.41 -50.57 -7.85
CA GLN A 678 -6.86 -51.45 -6.78
C GLN A 678 -7.86 -52.45 -7.36
N GLN A 679 -7.51 -53.73 -7.19
CA GLN A 679 -8.41 -54.85 -7.38
C GLN A 679 -9.59 -54.69 -6.42
N GLU A 680 -10.82 -54.88 -6.90
CA GLU A 680 -11.73 -55.87 -6.32
C GLU A 680 -12.96 -56.09 -7.20
N GLN A 681 -13.54 -57.27 -7.03
CA GLN A 681 -14.30 -58.04 -8.01
C GLN A 681 -15.70 -57.51 -8.27
N GLY A 682 -16.13 -57.60 -9.52
CA GLY A 682 -17.54 -57.55 -9.88
C GLY A 682 -18.26 -58.84 -9.51
N ASN A 683 -19.46 -58.68 -8.97
CA ASN A 683 -20.58 -59.59 -9.19
C ASN A 683 -21.73 -58.74 -9.80
N SER A 684 -22.26 -59.20 -10.92
CA SER A 684 -23.25 -58.58 -11.84
C SER A 684 -24.66 -58.39 -11.24
N PRO A 685 -25.68 -57.88 -11.99
CA PRO A 685 -25.76 -56.64 -12.77
C PRO A 685 -27.08 -55.84 -12.49
N GLY A 686 -27.11 -54.57 -12.89
CA GLY A 686 -28.34 -53.87 -13.28
C GLY A 686 -28.89 -52.81 -12.33
N LYS A 687 -28.74 -51.54 -12.72
CA LYS A 687 -29.80 -50.51 -12.79
C LYS A 687 -29.16 -49.16 -13.14
N ALA A 688 -29.75 -48.48 -14.12
CA ALA A 688 -29.42 -47.12 -14.49
C ALA A 688 -29.68 -46.18 -13.31
N HIS A 689 -28.67 -45.40 -12.93
CA HIS A 689 -28.83 -44.23 -12.08
C HIS A 689 -28.11 -43.06 -12.76
N GLU A 690 -28.90 -42.03 -13.09
CA GLU A 690 -28.40 -40.68 -13.33
C GLU A 690 -27.72 -40.19 -12.05
N SER A 691 -26.44 -39.82 -12.16
CA SER A 691 -25.71 -39.13 -11.09
C SER A 691 -25.29 -37.76 -11.60
N GLU A 692 -26.03 -36.73 -11.15
CA GLU A 692 -25.56 -35.35 -11.18
C GLU A 692 -24.30 -35.24 -10.29
N HIS A 693 -23.18 -34.85 -10.89
CA HIS A 693 -21.97 -34.50 -10.15
C HIS A 693 -21.78 -32.98 -10.21
N TYR A 694 -21.97 -32.33 -9.06
CA TYR A 694 -21.46 -30.98 -8.79
C TYR A 694 -19.94 -31.07 -8.61
N VAL A 695 -19.19 -30.21 -9.30
CA VAL A 695 -17.79 -29.91 -8.99
C VAL A 695 -17.70 -28.44 -8.63
N GLU A 696 -17.37 -28.16 -7.37
CA GLU A 696 -16.92 -26.86 -6.88
C GLU A 696 -15.63 -26.46 -7.60
N CYS A 697 -15.65 -25.33 -8.30
CA CYS A 697 -14.43 -24.65 -8.71
C CYS A 697 -13.99 -23.71 -7.57
N ALA A 698 -12.90 -24.07 -6.89
CA ALA A 698 -12.09 -23.12 -6.14
C ALA A 698 -11.26 -22.29 -7.13
N TYR A 699 -11.13 -20.99 -6.84
CA TYR A 699 -10.39 -19.99 -7.61
C TYR A 699 -8.92 -20.33 -7.84
#